data_AF-A0A1H0TM16-F1
#
_entry.id   AF-A0A1H0TM16-F1
#
_cell.length_a   1.000
_cell.length_b   1.000
_cell.length_c   1.000
_cell.angle_alpha   90.00
_cell.angle_beta   90.00
_cell.angle_gamma   90.00
#
_symmetry.space_group_name_H-M   'P 1'
#
loop_
_entity.id
_entity.type
_entity.pdbx_description
1 polymer ?
#
loop_
_entity_poly.entity_id
_entity_poly.type
_entity_poly.pdbx_seq_one_letter_code
_entity_poly.pdbx_strand_id
1 'polypeptide(L)'
;MVSGSSCTIALKKAIGLFIENFRELAPRIISHAHCHMIRGQAINRQPKNLLTMIPRSRTLRDEGSRRLVRQRLNRCDDGASQAIFPVAIKIVVALGNRLCYVELNRTKMAQGTQLVRLNNPTTKKPEKTMSKTTITGKDASLEETIDSASGRLQRLGIEVTASSWLNPVTDCWSVHLQAVDCPQLSTNGKGRSRQACLASGLGEFFERLGTDFFFADYHTGTFATPQGKEEDNDPPFYFHPDERWFYGENVEDLKVRECTRLRILTPELHSFYNPDNDLKPHHLYDHNVDGATRGVAALPFGEYGTRNTVFFPVNILNNLYVSNGMAAGNSPSESRSQALSEIIERHVKNRVIAEGTALPDIPEKTLHNYPRLTAIIDELKAADFLVRVKDASLGGRFPVVCVLLTDRYSSGVFAAFGCNCRFAIAVERTLTELLQGRRLDQLRNFNTPIHNQAIVASPDNLESHFIDSDGLLGWRMFCDKPDFTFTPWDFKGSTQAEFDLLTAIITREGFNLYLAEYNHCGMQCCRLIVPGMSEIYPVDDLVWNNRNSGAPLRPLLLRLPQMTEEELNNVLSFLETTSFGDELLISHLIGVVFEDLSPWATLRVGELKALVYLALKQTEEAMDWCGWCVDFGQLPDHRTKMYRLIYTMLGIAAHQQSYRDYMKSLGQLYSEDEILTAKRIIDGEHLFFGLDFDDSWQQVSAAHKKLLAMYEKINRVKRDHLAVSRQP
;
A
#
# COMPACT_ATOMS: atom_id res chain seq x y z
N MET A 1 -17.67 -38.14 -9.75
CA MET A 1 -19.08 -38.32 -9.33
C MET A 1 -19.14 -38.26 -7.81
N VAL A 2 -19.86 -37.26 -7.25
CA VAL A 2 -20.46 -37.18 -5.89
C VAL A 2 -19.49 -37.41 -4.70
N SER A 3 -19.32 -36.61 -3.64
CA SER A 3 -19.80 -35.32 -3.12
C SER A 3 -19.12 -35.17 -1.73
N GLY A 4 -19.29 -34.03 -1.04
CA GLY A 4 -19.40 -34.09 0.43
C GLY A 4 -18.32 -33.43 1.28
N SER A 5 -18.18 -32.10 1.12
CA SER A 5 -18.27 -31.14 2.23
C SER A 5 -18.51 -31.74 3.64
N SER A 6 -17.49 -31.80 4.50
CA SER A 6 -17.67 -31.99 5.96
C SER A 6 -16.42 -31.73 6.82
N CYS A 7 -15.22 -31.65 6.23
CA CYS A 7 -13.98 -31.50 6.98
C CYS A 7 -13.64 -30.04 7.39
N THR A 8 -14.15 -29.03 6.66
CA THR A 8 -13.79 -27.61 6.88
C THR A 8 -14.61 -26.94 8.00
N ILE A 9 -15.73 -27.55 8.42
CA ILE A 9 -16.62 -27.00 9.46
C ILE A 9 -16.13 -27.35 10.87
N ALA A 10 -15.40 -28.47 11.03
CA ALA A 10 -14.92 -28.94 12.33
C ALA A 10 -13.69 -28.18 12.86
N LEU A 11 -12.81 -27.71 11.96
CA LEU A 11 -11.59 -26.98 12.33
C LEU A 11 -11.89 -25.54 12.79
N LYS A 12 -12.84 -24.86 12.12
CA LYS A 12 -13.29 -23.51 12.51
C LYS A 12 -14.06 -23.48 13.84
N LYS A 13 -14.76 -24.57 14.21
CA LYS A 13 -15.44 -24.69 15.52
C LYS A 13 -14.48 -24.94 16.68
N ALA A 14 -13.36 -25.65 16.45
CA ALA A 14 -12.38 -25.96 17.49
C ALA A 14 -11.55 -24.72 17.92
N ILE A 15 -11.24 -23.85 16.96
CA ILE A 15 -10.53 -22.58 17.22
C ILE A 15 -11.45 -21.56 17.92
N GLY A 16 -12.74 -21.55 17.58
CA GLY A 16 -13.74 -20.68 18.24
C GLY A 16 -13.96 -21.00 19.73
N LEU A 17 -14.07 -22.28 20.09
CA LEU A 17 -14.26 -22.73 21.48
C LEU A 17 -13.03 -22.49 22.38
N PHE A 18 -11.82 -22.42 21.80
CA PHE A 18 -10.59 -22.09 22.54
C PHE A 18 -10.51 -20.59 22.88
N ILE A 19 -11.00 -19.72 21.97
CA ILE A 19 -10.99 -18.26 22.14
C ILE A 19 -12.11 -17.79 23.09
N GLU A 20 -13.29 -18.43 23.08
CA GLU A 20 -14.40 -18.06 23.97
C GLU A 20 -14.13 -18.44 25.45
N ASN A 21 -13.51 -19.59 25.73
CA ASN A 21 -13.18 -19.99 27.11
C ASN A 21 -12.02 -19.18 27.72
N PHE A 22 -11.14 -18.59 26.92
CA PHE A 22 -10.07 -17.71 27.42
C PHE A 22 -10.61 -16.33 27.84
N ARG A 23 -11.75 -15.90 27.28
CA ARG A 23 -12.42 -14.64 27.64
C ARG A 23 -13.21 -14.72 28.94
N GLU A 24 -13.70 -15.89 29.36
CA GLU A 24 -14.40 -16.06 30.64
C GLU A 24 -13.46 -16.28 31.85
N LEU A 25 -12.21 -16.72 31.65
CA LEU A 25 -11.24 -16.93 32.76
C LEU A 25 -10.40 -15.70 33.11
N ALA A 26 -10.26 -14.73 32.20
CA ALA A 26 -9.45 -13.53 32.43
C ALA A 26 -9.96 -12.61 33.57
N PRO A 27 -11.28 -12.43 33.81
CA PRO A 27 -11.75 -11.56 34.89
C PRO A 27 -11.70 -12.18 36.30
N ARG A 28 -11.42 -13.49 36.45
CA ARG A 28 -11.37 -14.16 37.77
C ARG A 28 -9.95 -14.35 38.32
N ILE A 29 -8.93 -14.01 37.55
CA ILE A 29 -7.52 -14.02 38.00
C ILE A 29 -7.11 -12.64 38.58
N ILE A 30 -7.92 -11.60 38.40
CA ILE A 30 -7.75 -10.28 38.99
C ILE A 30 -8.74 -10.11 40.15
N SER A 31 -8.47 -10.73 41.30
CA SER A 31 -9.10 -10.27 42.57
C SER A 31 -8.32 -10.57 43.85
N HIS A 32 -7.17 -11.26 43.83
CA HIS A 32 -6.41 -11.53 45.06
C HIS A 32 -4.89 -11.44 44.83
N ALA A 33 -4.40 -10.22 44.62
CA ALA A 33 -2.98 -9.91 44.82
C ALA A 33 -2.88 -8.66 45.69
N HIS A 34 -2.93 -8.86 47.01
CA HIS A 34 -2.51 -7.85 47.97
C HIS A 34 -0.98 -7.80 48.04
N CYS A 35 -0.49 -6.57 48.12
CA CYS A 35 0.88 -6.12 48.09
C CYS A 35 1.78 -6.73 49.19
N HIS A 36 3.04 -7.01 48.87
CA HIS A 36 4.17 -6.71 49.77
C HIS A 36 5.42 -6.33 48.95
N MET A 37 5.84 -5.06 49.11
CA MET A 37 7.14 -4.54 48.69
C MET A 37 8.27 -5.07 49.58
N ILE A 38 9.42 -5.42 48.99
CA ILE A 38 10.75 -5.15 49.57
C ILE A 38 11.70 -4.68 48.45
N ARG A 39 12.48 -3.64 48.80
CA ARG A 39 13.34 -2.74 47.99
C ARG A 39 14.56 -3.41 47.33
N GLY A 40 15.02 -2.81 46.22
CA GLY A 40 16.39 -3.00 45.71
C GLY A 40 16.72 -2.30 44.38
N GLN A 41 16.98 -0.99 44.44
CA GLN A 41 17.80 -0.12 43.56
C GLN A 41 17.73 -0.21 42.02
N ALA A 42 17.48 0.97 41.44
CA ALA A 42 17.60 1.32 40.03
C ALA A 42 19.06 1.30 39.52
N ILE A 43 19.28 0.76 38.31
CA ILE A 43 20.33 1.24 37.40
C ILE A 43 19.76 1.32 35.98
N ASN A 44 19.82 2.56 35.48
CA ASN A 44 19.57 3.04 34.13
C ASN A 44 20.73 2.63 33.21
N ARG A 45 20.48 2.15 31.96
CA ARG A 45 21.33 2.40 30.76
C ARG A 45 20.86 1.66 29.49
N GLN A 46 20.91 2.40 28.39
CA GLN A 46 20.69 2.03 26.98
C GLN A 46 21.65 0.94 26.46
N PRO A 47 21.43 0.38 25.24
CA PRO A 47 22.50 -0.17 24.44
C PRO A 47 22.73 0.64 23.15
N LYS A 48 23.89 1.29 23.06
CA LYS A 48 24.63 1.48 21.81
C LYS A 48 25.82 0.51 21.83
N ASN A 49 25.95 -0.28 20.76
CA ASN A 49 27.15 -0.74 20.07
C ASN A 49 28.47 -1.17 20.80
N LEU A 50 29.04 -2.25 20.25
CA LEU A 50 30.47 -2.65 20.11
C LEU A 50 31.15 -3.63 21.11
N LEU A 51 31.59 -4.75 20.49
CA LEU A 51 32.85 -5.55 20.58
C LEU A 51 33.33 -6.28 21.87
N THR A 52 33.60 -7.57 21.63
CA THR A 52 34.43 -8.61 22.28
C THR A 52 35.47 -8.24 23.34
N MET A 53 35.58 -9.10 24.38
CA MET A 53 36.87 -9.67 24.86
C MET A 53 36.66 -10.85 25.85
N ILE A 54 37.41 -11.94 25.64
CA ILE A 54 37.59 -13.08 26.57
C ILE A 54 38.70 -12.74 27.58
N PRO A 55 38.63 -13.19 28.86
CA PRO A 55 39.72 -14.03 29.35
C PRO A 55 39.29 -15.25 30.21
N ARG A 56 40.16 -16.25 30.16
CA ARG A 56 40.17 -17.57 30.81
C ARG A 56 40.16 -17.50 32.35
N SER A 57 39.54 -18.47 33.03
CA SER A 57 40.25 -19.61 33.67
C SER A 57 39.46 -20.35 34.79
N ARG A 58 39.51 -21.68 34.69
CA ARG A 58 39.77 -22.72 35.73
C ARG A 58 38.80 -23.00 36.90
N THR A 59 38.20 -24.20 36.79
CA THR A 59 38.17 -25.34 37.76
C THR A 59 37.50 -25.15 39.13
N LEU A 60 36.40 -25.82 39.50
CA LEU A 60 36.05 -27.26 39.68
C LEU A 60 36.05 -27.68 41.17
N ARG A 61 35.13 -28.63 41.47
CA ARG A 61 34.92 -29.46 42.69
C ARG A 61 33.92 -28.87 43.69
N ASP A 62 32.92 -29.60 44.21
CA ASP A 62 32.81 -31.03 44.58
C ASP A 62 31.37 -31.54 44.32
N GLU A 63 31.18 -32.70 43.68
CA GLU A 63 31.05 -34.06 44.25
C GLU A 63 29.66 -34.42 44.82
N GLY A 64 29.05 -35.47 44.24
CA GLY A 64 27.82 -36.08 44.76
C GLY A 64 26.98 -36.88 43.76
N SER A 65 27.48 -38.06 43.37
CA SER A 65 26.67 -39.25 42.99
C SER A 65 26.21 -39.44 41.52
N ARG A 66 27.01 -40.26 40.79
CA ARG A 66 26.61 -41.08 39.63
C ARG A 66 26.15 -42.46 40.11
N ARG A 67 25.04 -43.00 39.59
CA ARG A 67 24.90 -44.40 39.11
C ARG A 67 23.51 -44.76 38.53
N LEU A 68 23.54 -45.66 37.53
CA LEU A 68 22.48 -46.58 37.06
C LEU A 68 21.35 -45.96 36.19
N VAL A 69 20.90 -46.46 35.02
CA VAL A 69 21.01 -47.74 34.30
C VAL A 69 20.86 -47.50 32.78
N ARG A 70 21.63 -48.23 31.97
CA ARG A 70 21.44 -48.50 30.53
C ARG A 70 21.06 -49.99 30.41
N GLN A 71 19.99 -50.34 29.67
CA GLN A 71 19.65 -51.65 29.04
C GLN A 71 18.21 -52.18 29.28
N ARG A 72 17.72 -52.87 28.22
CA ARG A 72 16.45 -53.62 28.00
C ARG A 72 15.30 -52.73 27.49
N LEU A 73 14.66 -52.98 26.33
CA LEU A 73 14.21 -54.26 25.76
C LEU A 73 14.28 -54.26 24.21
N ASN A 74 14.63 -55.43 23.66
CA ASN A 74 14.43 -55.81 22.26
C ASN A 74 13.57 -57.09 22.27
N ARG A 75 12.66 -57.21 21.29
CA ARG A 75 11.86 -58.37 20.83
C ARG A 75 10.58 -58.78 21.58
N CYS A 76 9.44 -58.64 20.88
CA CYS A 76 8.49 -59.73 20.59
C CYS A 76 7.83 -59.43 19.23
N ASP A 77 7.85 -60.43 18.35
CA ASP A 77 7.18 -60.50 17.05
C ASP A 77 5.71 -60.99 17.22
N ASP A 78 4.99 -60.91 16.09
CA ASP A 78 3.72 -61.57 15.69
C ASP A 78 2.37 -60.85 15.87
N GLY A 79 1.68 -60.65 14.74
CA GLY A 79 0.21 -60.70 14.67
C GLY A 79 -0.52 -59.49 14.08
N ALA A 80 -0.68 -59.49 12.74
CA ALA A 80 -1.67 -58.79 11.91
C ALA A 80 -2.71 -57.83 12.56
N SER A 81 -2.75 -56.57 12.11
CA SER A 81 -3.98 -55.84 11.69
C SER A 81 -3.67 -54.38 11.28
N GLN A 82 -4.27 -53.93 10.19
CA GLN A 82 -4.24 -52.52 9.73
C GLN A 82 -4.83 -51.59 10.81
N ALA A 83 -4.10 -50.56 11.24
CA ALA A 83 -4.67 -49.47 12.01
C ALA A 83 -3.87 -48.16 11.86
N ILE A 84 -4.61 -47.11 11.51
CA ILE A 84 -4.23 -45.72 11.33
C ILE A 84 -3.73 -45.14 12.67
N PHE A 85 -2.54 -44.55 12.70
CA PHE A 85 -1.97 -43.89 13.89
C PHE A 85 -2.85 -42.70 14.36
N PRO A 86 -3.21 -42.60 15.66
CA PRO A 86 -3.75 -41.38 16.24
C PRO A 86 -2.61 -40.48 16.74
N VAL A 87 -2.56 -39.23 16.26
CA VAL A 87 -1.66 -38.18 16.79
C VAL A 87 -2.21 -37.71 18.14
N ALA A 88 -1.57 -38.11 19.24
CA ALA A 88 -1.76 -37.49 20.54
C ALA A 88 -0.84 -36.26 20.65
N ILE A 89 -1.41 -35.06 20.79
CA ILE A 89 -0.65 -33.84 21.04
C ILE A 89 -0.47 -33.72 22.55
N LYS A 90 0.77 -33.82 23.03
CA LYS A 90 1.14 -33.49 24.42
C LYS A 90 1.62 -32.06 24.47
N ILE A 91 0.91 -31.21 25.20
CA ILE A 91 1.32 -29.82 25.44
C ILE A 91 1.89 -29.73 26.85
N VAL A 92 3.09 -29.16 26.97
CA VAL A 92 3.73 -28.85 28.24
C VAL A 92 3.51 -27.39 28.54
N VAL A 93 2.90 -27.08 29.67
CA VAL A 93 2.70 -25.70 30.12
C VAL A 93 3.40 -25.51 31.46
N ALA A 94 4.23 -24.46 31.54
CA ALA A 94 4.87 -24.03 32.78
C ALA A 94 3.91 -23.10 33.54
N LEU A 95 3.64 -23.44 34.79
CA LEU A 95 2.71 -22.73 35.66
C LEU A 95 3.43 -22.47 36.99
N GLY A 96 4.15 -21.35 37.04
CA GLY A 96 5.15 -21.09 38.09
C GLY A 96 6.30 -22.12 38.04
N ASN A 97 6.78 -22.58 39.20
CA ASN A 97 7.92 -23.51 39.31
C ASN A 97 7.55 -24.99 39.08
N ARG A 98 6.46 -25.31 38.38
CA ARG A 98 6.09 -26.69 38.01
C ARG A 98 5.65 -26.79 36.55
N LEU A 99 6.00 -27.92 35.94
CA LEU A 99 5.56 -28.31 34.59
C LEU A 99 4.40 -29.31 34.72
N CYS A 100 3.32 -29.06 33.99
CA CYS A 100 2.18 -29.96 33.90
C CYS A 100 1.97 -30.44 32.47
N TYR A 101 1.49 -31.68 32.33
CA TYR A 101 1.17 -32.32 31.05
C TYR A 101 -0.35 -32.41 30.89
N VAL A 102 -0.85 -32.05 29.70
CA VAL A 102 -2.26 -32.26 29.34
C VAL A 102 -2.32 -33.14 28.09
N GLU A 103 -3.12 -34.20 28.15
CA GLU A 103 -3.36 -35.17 27.08
C GLU A 103 -4.86 -35.14 26.73
N LEU A 104 -5.19 -34.85 25.47
CA LEU A 104 -6.57 -34.67 25.01
C LEU A 104 -7.06 -35.93 24.27
N ASN A 105 -8.12 -36.57 24.76
CA ASN A 105 -8.84 -37.68 24.12
C ASN A 105 -10.30 -37.28 23.87
N ARG A 106 -10.85 -37.54 22.67
CA ARG A 106 -12.21 -37.11 22.30
C ARG A 106 -13.28 -38.11 22.76
N THR A 107 -14.15 -37.69 23.68
CA THR A 107 -15.53 -38.18 23.75
C THR A 107 -16.45 -37.10 24.34
N LYS A 108 -17.53 -36.79 23.61
CA LYS A 108 -18.67 -35.90 23.93
C LYS A 108 -18.36 -34.40 24.13
N MET A 109 -18.95 -33.57 23.27
CA MET A 109 -19.89 -32.53 23.71
C MET A 109 -20.61 -31.91 22.50
N ALA A 110 -21.93 -31.85 22.61
CA ALA A 110 -22.87 -31.22 21.69
C ALA A 110 -23.40 -29.92 22.33
N GLN A 111 -23.95 -29.06 21.47
CA GLN A 111 -24.74 -27.84 21.72
C GLN A 111 -23.97 -26.50 21.80
N GLY A 112 -24.38 -25.57 20.91
CA GLY A 112 -24.33 -24.13 21.15
C GLY A 112 -23.28 -23.29 20.41
N THR A 113 -23.47 -22.97 19.12
CA THR A 113 -22.92 -21.73 18.52
C THR A 113 -23.76 -21.29 17.34
N GLN A 114 -24.39 -20.11 17.44
CA GLN A 114 -25.10 -19.44 16.34
C GLN A 114 -24.06 -18.75 15.41
N LEU A 115 -24.00 -19.20 14.16
CA LEU A 115 -23.35 -18.51 13.04
C LEU A 115 -24.37 -17.57 12.39
N VAL A 116 -24.08 -16.28 12.30
CA VAL A 116 -24.81 -15.36 11.41
C VAL A 116 -24.26 -15.57 9.99
N ARG A 117 -24.96 -16.39 9.20
CA ARG A 117 -24.87 -16.40 7.74
C ARG A 117 -25.90 -15.42 7.18
N LEU A 118 -25.48 -14.49 6.32
CA LEU A 118 -26.38 -13.78 5.41
C LEU A 118 -26.80 -14.77 4.31
N ASN A 119 -28.05 -15.24 4.37
CA ASN A 119 -28.63 -16.14 3.37
C ASN A 119 -29.48 -15.37 2.37
N ASN A 120 -29.47 -15.84 1.12
CA ASN A 120 -30.42 -15.49 0.05
C ASN A 120 -31.86 -15.95 0.39
N PRO A 121 -32.91 -15.36 -0.22
CA PRO A 121 -34.26 -15.34 0.33
C PRO A 121 -35.10 -16.51 -0.14
N THR A 122 -35.75 -17.20 0.79
CA THR A 122 -37.05 -17.87 0.60
C THR A 122 -37.58 -18.22 1.98
N THR A 123 -37.99 -17.20 2.72
CA THR A 123 -38.94 -17.29 3.84
C THR A 123 -39.18 -15.86 4.32
N LYS A 124 -40.43 -15.39 4.23
CA LYS A 124 -40.84 -14.08 4.76
C LYS A 124 -40.51 -14.03 6.26
N LYS A 125 -39.41 -13.34 6.61
CA LYS A 125 -39.11 -12.91 7.98
C LYS A 125 -39.83 -11.59 8.25
N PRO A 126 -40.25 -11.34 9.51
CA PRO A 126 -40.95 -10.10 9.86
C PRO A 126 -40.02 -8.91 9.60
N GLU A 127 -40.54 -7.87 8.96
CA GLU A 127 -39.82 -6.61 8.70
C GLU A 127 -39.34 -6.01 10.02
N LYS A 128 -38.05 -6.21 10.31
CA LYS A 128 -37.33 -5.34 11.23
C LYS A 128 -37.09 -4.07 10.43
N THR A 129 -37.86 -3.01 10.72
CA THR A 129 -37.57 -1.67 10.21
C THR A 129 -36.16 -1.28 10.66
N MET A 130 -35.17 -1.47 9.78
CA MET A 130 -33.80 -1.01 9.97
C MET A 130 -33.85 0.53 10.01
N SER A 131 -33.37 1.13 11.10
CA SER A 131 -33.22 2.58 11.18
C SER A 131 -32.25 3.04 10.09
N LYS A 132 -32.68 3.93 9.19
CA LYS A 132 -31.81 4.54 8.17
C LYS A 132 -31.03 5.70 8.79
N THR A 133 -29.71 5.63 8.71
CA THR A 133 -28.80 6.67 9.22
C THR A 133 -28.38 7.58 8.08
N THR A 134 -28.94 8.78 8.02
CA THR A 134 -28.55 9.80 7.03
C THR A 134 -27.51 10.74 7.64
N ILE A 135 -26.40 10.95 6.94
CA ILE A 135 -25.37 11.93 7.32
C ILE A 135 -25.36 13.08 6.32
N THR A 136 -25.10 14.30 6.79
CA THR A 136 -25.03 15.50 5.96
C THR A 136 -23.96 15.35 4.88
N GLY A 137 -24.29 15.77 3.65
CA GLY A 137 -23.38 15.70 2.49
C GLY A 137 -23.37 14.34 1.78
N LYS A 138 -24.28 13.43 2.12
CA LYS A 138 -24.47 12.14 1.45
C LYS A 138 -25.88 12.01 0.88
N ASP A 139 -25.99 11.44 -0.31
CA ASP A 139 -27.26 11.32 -1.04
C ASP A 139 -28.01 10.00 -0.75
N ALA A 140 -27.44 9.13 0.09
CA ALA A 140 -28.08 7.91 0.59
C ALA A 140 -27.77 7.68 2.08
N SER A 141 -28.54 6.82 2.73
CA SER A 141 -28.23 6.38 4.10
C SER A 141 -27.01 5.46 4.14
N LEU A 142 -26.33 5.40 5.28
CA LEU A 142 -25.16 4.53 5.46
C LEU A 142 -25.47 3.07 5.17
N GLU A 143 -26.63 2.59 5.62
CA GLU A 143 -27.10 1.23 5.40
C GLU A 143 -27.31 0.94 3.90
N GLU A 144 -27.95 1.85 3.17
CA GLU A 144 -28.16 1.71 1.73
C GLU A 144 -26.83 1.70 0.96
N THR A 145 -25.89 2.58 1.31
CA THR A 145 -24.56 2.60 0.68
C THR A 145 -23.82 1.29 0.94
N ILE A 146 -23.78 0.80 2.18
CA ILE A 146 -23.09 -0.45 2.55
C ILE A 146 -23.72 -1.65 1.84
N ASP A 147 -25.05 -1.77 1.86
CA ASP A 147 -25.76 -2.89 1.25
C ASP A 147 -25.59 -2.89 -0.28
N SER A 148 -25.71 -1.72 -0.91
CA SER A 148 -25.50 -1.53 -2.35
C SER A 148 -24.07 -1.87 -2.76
N ALA A 149 -23.07 -1.32 -2.09
CA ALA A 149 -21.65 -1.54 -2.40
C ALA A 149 -21.24 -3.00 -2.18
N SER A 150 -21.60 -3.58 -1.02
CA SER A 150 -21.29 -4.98 -0.70
C SER A 150 -21.97 -5.93 -1.68
N GLY A 151 -23.24 -5.69 -2.03
CA GLY A 151 -23.96 -6.50 -3.01
C GLY A 151 -23.38 -6.40 -4.42
N ARG A 152 -22.85 -5.22 -4.81
CA ARG A 152 -22.15 -5.02 -6.10
C ARG A 152 -20.83 -5.79 -6.13
N LEU A 153 -19.99 -5.70 -5.09
CA LEU A 153 -18.75 -6.48 -5.01
C LEU A 153 -19.03 -7.98 -5.06
N GLN A 154 -20.07 -8.44 -4.37
CA GLN A 154 -20.49 -9.85 -4.43
C GLN A 154 -20.89 -10.28 -5.85
N ARG A 155 -21.63 -9.45 -6.60
CA ARG A 155 -21.97 -9.73 -8.01
C ARG A 155 -20.75 -9.73 -8.93
N LEU A 156 -19.77 -8.86 -8.64
CA LEU A 156 -18.46 -8.89 -9.28
C LEU A 156 -17.62 -10.08 -8.80
N GLY A 157 -18.09 -10.90 -7.86
CA GLY A 157 -17.37 -12.02 -7.25
C GLY A 157 -16.09 -11.60 -6.53
N ILE A 158 -16.04 -10.38 -5.99
CA ILE A 158 -14.93 -9.86 -5.20
C ILE A 158 -15.34 -9.94 -3.73
N GLU A 159 -14.74 -10.85 -2.99
CA GLU A 159 -14.93 -10.93 -1.53
C GLU A 159 -13.99 -9.93 -0.85
N VAL A 160 -14.55 -8.97 -0.12
CA VAL A 160 -13.79 -7.96 0.63
C VAL A 160 -13.99 -8.20 2.12
N THR A 161 -12.89 -8.16 2.87
CA THR A 161 -12.90 -8.35 4.33
C THR A 161 -12.16 -7.20 5.01
N ALA A 162 -12.52 -6.93 6.26
CA ALA A 162 -11.79 -5.97 7.09
C ALA A 162 -10.62 -6.67 7.78
N SER A 163 -9.39 -6.26 7.48
CA SER A 163 -8.19 -6.80 8.14
C SER A 163 -7.93 -6.15 9.50
N SER A 164 -8.33 -4.89 9.68
CA SER A 164 -8.19 -4.15 10.94
C SER A 164 -9.27 -3.09 11.12
N TRP A 165 -9.55 -2.76 12.39
CA TRP A 165 -10.42 -1.67 12.82
C TRP A 165 -9.72 -0.89 13.93
N LEU A 166 -9.80 0.44 13.89
CA LEU A 166 -9.32 1.31 14.96
C LEU A 166 -10.40 2.31 15.34
N ASN A 167 -10.39 2.68 16.62
CA ASN A 167 -11.17 3.78 17.19
C ASN A 167 -10.35 4.43 18.31
N PRO A 168 -9.27 5.18 17.97
CA PRO A 168 -8.30 5.70 18.95
C PRO A 168 -8.90 6.73 19.92
N VAL A 169 -9.91 7.47 19.49
CA VAL A 169 -10.71 8.43 20.28
C VAL A 169 -12.18 8.28 19.90
N THR A 170 -13.09 8.83 20.71
CA THR A 170 -14.53 8.78 20.45
C THR A 170 -14.86 9.34 19.06
N ASP A 171 -15.78 8.70 18.35
CA ASP A 171 -16.26 9.12 17.02
C ASP A 171 -15.13 9.29 15.97
N CYS A 172 -14.02 8.55 16.08
CA CYS A 172 -12.96 8.52 15.06
C CYS A 172 -12.62 7.08 14.72
N TRP A 173 -13.29 6.52 13.72
CA TRP A 173 -13.10 5.15 13.27
C TRP A 173 -12.25 5.09 12.01
N SER A 174 -11.37 4.08 11.93
CA SER A 174 -10.77 3.65 10.67
C SER A 174 -10.88 2.15 10.46
N VAL A 175 -10.93 1.72 9.19
CA VAL A 175 -10.96 0.31 8.77
C VAL A 175 -10.00 0.12 7.61
N HIS A 176 -9.29 -1.01 7.59
CA HIS A 176 -8.56 -1.45 6.41
C HIS A 176 -9.35 -2.59 5.75
N LEU A 177 -9.74 -2.40 4.49
CA LEU A 177 -10.45 -3.37 3.68
C LEU A 177 -9.52 -3.98 2.64
N GLN A 178 -9.67 -5.27 2.39
CA GLN A 178 -8.83 -5.98 1.43
C GLN A 178 -9.63 -7.09 0.73
N ALA A 179 -9.38 -7.26 -0.57
CA ALA A 179 -9.92 -8.40 -1.32
C ALA A 179 -9.21 -9.70 -0.93
N VAL A 180 -9.98 -10.74 -0.64
CA VAL A 180 -9.46 -12.04 -0.15
C VAL A 180 -8.55 -12.71 -1.16
N ASP A 181 -8.95 -12.72 -2.44
CA ASP A 181 -8.22 -13.43 -3.49
C ASP A 181 -7.07 -12.62 -4.10
N CYS A 182 -7.04 -11.30 -3.87
CA CYS A 182 -6.03 -10.39 -4.42
C CYS A 182 -5.73 -9.27 -3.41
N PRO A 183 -4.82 -9.51 -2.45
CA PRO A 183 -4.49 -8.57 -1.37
C PRO A 183 -4.04 -7.17 -1.82
N GLN A 184 -3.55 -7.03 -3.06
CA GLN A 184 -3.17 -5.76 -3.68
C GLN A 184 -4.35 -4.80 -3.83
N LEU A 185 -5.58 -5.32 -3.90
CA LEU A 185 -6.80 -4.51 -3.87
C LEU A 185 -7.18 -4.26 -2.41
N SER A 186 -6.69 -3.15 -1.86
CA SER A 186 -6.97 -2.73 -0.49
C SER A 186 -7.23 -1.23 -0.38
N THR A 187 -8.10 -0.86 0.54
CA THR A 187 -8.48 0.54 0.79
C THR A 187 -8.62 0.79 2.28
N ASN A 188 -8.62 2.06 2.64
CA ASN A 188 -8.92 2.47 4.00
C ASN A 188 -10.27 3.18 4.03
N GLY A 189 -11.00 3.01 5.12
CA GLY A 189 -12.19 3.80 5.40
C GLY A 189 -11.99 4.62 6.65
N LYS A 190 -12.53 5.84 6.67
CA LYS A 190 -12.56 6.72 7.85
C LYS A 190 -13.97 7.22 8.10
N GLY A 191 -14.32 7.47 9.36
CA GLY A 191 -15.61 8.09 9.67
C GLY A 191 -15.95 8.13 11.14
N ARG A 192 -17.06 8.82 11.45
CA ARG A 192 -17.51 9.06 12.83
C ARG A 192 -18.17 7.88 13.53
N SER A 193 -18.42 6.80 12.80
CA SER A 193 -19.01 5.58 13.33
C SER A 193 -18.49 4.40 12.53
N ARG A 194 -18.62 3.20 13.09
CA ARG A 194 -18.23 1.98 12.39
C ARG A 194 -18.93 1.82 11.02
N GLN A 195 -20.19 2.23 10.91
CA GLN A 195 -20.93 2.19 9.64
C GLN A 195 -20.42 3.26 8.65
N ALA A 196 -20.21 4.50 9.11
CA ALA A 196 -19.70 5.58 8.25
C ALA A 196 -18.31 5.22 7.70
N CYS A 197 -17.46 4.66 8.56
CA CYS A 197 -16.15 4.17 8.23
C CYS A 197 -16.19 3.00 7.22
N LEU A 198 -17.10 2.03 7.38
CA LEU A 198 -17.30 0.95 6.40
C LEU A 198 -17.77 1.50 5.05
N ALA A 199 -18.76 2.40 5.05
CA ALA A 199 -19.28 3.03 3.84
C ALA A 199 -18.17 3.81 3.09
N SER A 200 -17.32 4.53 3.84
CA SER A 200 -16.15 5.21 3.29
C SER A 200 -15.17 4.24 2.64
N GLY A 201 -14.79 3.15 3.33
CA GLY A 201 -13.81 2.20 2.79
C GLY A 201 -14.33 1.46 1.56
N LEU A 202 -15.62 1.12 1.54
CA LEU A 202 -16.28 0.52 0.37
C LEU A 202 -16.39 1.52 -0.79
N GLY A 203 -16.68 2.80 -0.50
CA GLY A 203 -16.67 3.87 -1.50
C GLY A 203 -15.29 4.02 -2.14
N GLU A 204 -14.23 4.13 -1.33
CA GLU A 204 -12.84 4.17 -1.81
C GLU A 204 -12.50 2.90 -2.62
N PHE A 205 -13.01 1.73 -2.22
CA PHE A 205 -12.80 0.50 -2.98
C PHE A 205 -13.38 0.60 -4.40
N PHE A 206 -14.61 1.13 -4.55
CA PHE A 206 -15.20 1.36 -5.87
C PHE A 206 -14.53 2.48 -6.65
N GLU A 207 -14.05 3.52 -5.97
CA GLU A 207 -13.26 4.58 -6.58
C GLU A 207 -12.03 3.99 -7.25
N ARG A 208 -11.18 3.26 -6.51
CA ARG A 208 -9.94 2.66 -7.04
C ARG A 208 -10.21 1.55 -8.06
N LEU A 209 -11.33 0.84 -7.94
CA LEU A 209 -11.73 -0.18 -8.90
C LEU A 209 -12.22 0.43 -10.22
N GLY A 210 -13.03 1.48 -10.14
CA GLY A 210 -13.65 2.11 -11.30
C GLY A 210 -12.67 2.96 -12.13
N THR A 211 -11.61 3.47 -11.51
CA THR A 211 -10.55 4.26 -12.16
C THR A 211 -9.32 3.44 -12.53
N ASP A 212 -9.38 2.12 -12.39
CA ASP A 212 -8.25 1.18 -12.54
C ASP A 212 -7.04 1.45 -11.64
N PHE A 213 -7.16 2.31 -10.63
CA PHE A 213 -6.02 2.73 -9.82
C PHE A 213 -5.38 1.60 -9.01
N PHE A 214 -6.12 0.54 -8.68
CA PHE A 214 -5.53 -0.67 -8.08
C PHE A 214 -4.47 -1.33 -8.97
N PHE A 215 -4.50 -1.07 -10.28
CA PHE A 215 -3.63 -1.69 -11.26
C PHE A 215 -2.54 -0.74 -11.77
N ALA A 216 -2.58 0.55 -11.39
CA ALA A 216 -1.73 1.61 -11.95
C ALA A 216 -0.22 1.38 -11.76
N ASP A 217 0.20 0.67 -10.71
CA ASP A 217 1.61 0.38 -10.43
C ASP A 217 2.10 -0.95 -11.03
N TYR A 218 1.24 -1.69 -11.73
CA TYR A 218 1.54 -3.06 -12.13
C TYR A 218 1.56 -3.26 -13.63
N HIS A 219 2.51 -4.03 -14.12
CA HIS A 219 2.47 -4.54 -15.48
C HIS A 219 1.23 -5.43 -15.66
N THR A 220 0.33 -5.05 -16.55
CA THR A 220 -0.90 -5.81 -16.82
C THR A 220 -0.72 -6.81 -17.97
N GLY A 221 0.46 -6.84 -18.59
CA GLY A 221 0.76 -7.69 -19.74
C GLY A 221 0.19 -7.16 -21.07
N THR A 222 0.53 -7.86 -22.14
CA THR A 222 -0.23 -7.81 -23.39
C THR A 222 -1.42 -8.74 -23.23
N PHE A 223 -2.65 -8.23 -23.36
CA PHE A 223 -3.75 -9.12 -23.74
C PHE A 223 -3.42 -9.56 -25.16
N ALA A 224 -2.76 -10.72 -25.28
CA ALA A 224 -3.04 -11.58 -26.41
C ALA A 224 -4.56 -11.71 -26.38
N THR A 225 -5.23 -11.16 -27.39
CA THR A 225 -6.57 -11.59 -27.76
C THR A 225 -6.61 -13.11 -27.53
N PRO A 226 -7.55 -13.62 -26.72
CA PRO A 226 -7.54 -15.02 -26.31
C PRO A 226 -7.24 -15.86 -27.55
N GLN A 227 -6.16 -16.64 -27.51
CA GLN A 227 -5.68 -17.38 -28.67
C GLN A 227 -6.87 -18.03 -29.38
N GLY A 228 -7.17 -17.56 -30.59
CA GLY A 228 -8.16 -18.17 -31.47
C GLY A 228 -9.59 -17.63 -31.47
N LYS A 229 -9.87 -16.38 -31.06
CA LYS A 229 -11.14 -15.72 -31.43
C LYS A 229 -10.92 -14.33 -32.04
N GLU A 230 -10.63 -14.33 -33.34
CA GLU A 230 -10.78 -13.15 -34.21
C GLU A 230 -12.27 -12.85 -34.53
N GLU A 231 -13.22 -13.57 -33.93
CA GLU A 231 -14.65 -13.50 -34.26
C GLU A 231 -15.46 -12.48 -33.44
N ASP A 232 -14.90 -11.88 -32.39
CA ASP A 232 -15.57 -10.78 -31.66
C ASP A 232 -15.16 -9.42 -32.29
N ASN A 233 -16.12 -8.76 -32.93
CA ASN A 233 -15.96 -7.51 -33.70
C ASN A 233 -15.48 -6.27 -32.89
N ASP A 234 -15.17 -6.38 -31.60
CA ASP A 234 -14.69 -5.25 -30.80
C ASP A 234 -13.16 -5.31 -30.65
N PRO A 235 -12.41 -4.24 -31.01
CA PRO A 235 -10.96 -4.21 -30.84
C PRO A 235 -10.58 -4.35 -29.35
N PRO A 236 -9.49 -5.06 -29.03
CA PRO A 236 -9.05 -5.20 -27.65
C PRO A 236 -8.66 -3.82 -27.07
N PHE A 237 -9.18 -3.49 -25.89
CA PHE A 237 -8.72 -2.35 -25.08
C PHE A 237 -7.91 -2.84 -23.87
N TYR A 238 -7.11 -1.95 -23.31
CA TYR A 238 -6.22 -2.24 -22.19
C TYR A 238 -6.73 -1.66 -20.88
N PHE A 239 -7.11 -0.38 -20.89
CA PHE A 239 -7.59 0.38 -19.72
C PHE A 239 -9.10 0.53 -19.80
N HIS A 240 -9.62 1.26 -20.79
CA HIS A 240 -11.04 1.49 -20.96
C HIS A 240 -11.46 1.36 -22.44
N PRO A 241 -12.70 0.94 -22.74
CA PRO A 241 -13.13 0.72 -24.11
C PRO A 241 -13.11 1.97 -25.02
N ASP A 242 -13.11 3.16 -24.42
CA ASP A 242 -13.06 4.46 -25.08
C ASP A 242 -11.65 5.06 -25.16
N GLU A 243 -10.62 4.30 -24.74
CA GLU A 243 -9.22 4.70 -24.89
C GLU A 243 -8.84 4.92 -26.36
N ARG A 244 -7.82 5.74 -26.59
CA ARG A 244 -7.22 5.93 -27.90
C ARG A 244 -5.71 5.82 -27.82
N TRP A 245 -5.12 5.24 -28.86
CA TRP A 245 -3.69 5.03 -28.98
C TRP A 245 -3.10 6.00 -30.00
N PHE A 246 -2.10 6.76 -29.57
CA PHE A 246 -1.46 7.81 -30.34
C PHE A 246 -0.02 7.44 -30.71
N TYR A 247 0.38 7.82 -31.93
CA TYR A 247 1.68 7.49 -32.52
C TYR A 247 2.30 8.72 -33.18
N GLY A 248 3.62 8.82 -33.13
CA GLY A 248 4.39 9.93 -33.69
C GLY A 248 5.83 9.92 -33.21
N GLU A 249 6.69 10.68 -33.88
CA GLU A 249 8.12 10.84 -33.52
C GLU A 249 8.32 11.90 -32.44
N ASN A 250 7.44 12.90 -32.40
CA ASN A 250 7.42 13.98 -31.41
C ASN A 250 6.06 14.01 -30.69
N VAL A 251 6.03 14.56 -29.47
CA VAL A 251 4.81 14.62 -28.64
C VAL A 251 3.69 15.43 -29.32
N GLU A 252 4.02 16.55 -29.98
CA GLU A 252 3.05 17.40 -30.69
C GLU A 252 2.43 16.72 -31.93
N ASP A 253 3.15 15.76 -32.51
CA ASP A 253 2.75 15.03 -33.71
C ASP A 253 1.97 13.75 -33.44
N LEU A 254 1.78 13.40 -32.16
CA LEU A 254 1.02 12.24 -31.73
C LEU A 254 -0.41 12.28 -32.29
N LYS A 255 -0.73 11.28 -33.11
CA LYS A 255 -2.03 11.15 -33.82
C LYS A 255 -2.58 9.74 -33.68
N VAL A 256 -3.91 9.61 -33.72
CA VAL A 256 -4.58 8.32 -33.86
C VAL A 256 -4.50 7.87 -35.33
N ARG A 257 -4.12 6.61 -35.59
CA ARG A 257 -3.98 6.06 -36.95
C ARG A 257 -5.29 6.14 -37.76
N GLU A 258 -6.41 5.85 -37.11
CA GLU A 258 -7.74 5.82 -37.72
C GLU A 258 -8.37 7.21 -37.87
N CYS A 259 -7.89 8.22 -37.13
CA CYS A 259 -8.45 9.56 -37.15
C CYS A 259 -7.39 10.62 -36.82
N THR A 260 -6.86 11.27 -37.85
CA THR A 260 -5.84 12.32 -37.72
C THR A 260 -6.37 13.64 -37.15
N ARG A 261 -7.69 13.78 -36.97
CA ARG A 261 -8.32 14.95 -36.36
C ARG A 261 -8.36 14.88 -34.84
N LEU A 262 -8.26 13.68 -34.25
CA LEU A 262 -8.14 13.54 -32.81
C LEU A 262 -6.72 13.90 -32.39
N ARG A 263 -6.62 14.74 -31.36
CA ARG A 263 -5.36 15.18 -30.77
C ARG A 263 -5.29 14.72 -29.32
N ILE A 264 -4.09 14.37 -28.90
CA ILE A 264 -3.76 14.19 -27.49
C ILE A 264 -3.53 15.57 -26.90
N LEU A 265 -4.08 15.83 -25.71
CA LEU A 265 -4.03 17.13 -25.02
C LEU A 265 -4.49 18.32 -25.89
N THR A 266 -4.54 19.52 -25.31
CA THR A 266 -4.68 20.79 -26.04
C THR A 266 -3.31 21.47 -26.16
N PRO A 267 -3.11 22.46 -27.04
CA PRO A 267 -1.83 23.19 -27.13
C PRO A 267 -1.39 23.81 -25.79
N GLU A 268 -2.33 24.31 -25.00
CA GLU A 268 -2.07 24.88 -23.67
C GLU A 268 -1.59 23.80 -22.70
N LEU A 269 -2.22 22.62 -22.73
CA LEU A 269 -1.82 21.48 -21.91
C LEU A 269 -0.46 20.90 -22.34
N HIS A 270 -0.17 20.86 -23.65
CA HIS A 270 1.16 20.50 -24.14
C HIS A 270 2.22 21.44 -23.57
N SER A 271 1.98 22.75 -23.64
CA SER A 271 2.91 23.74 -23.08
C SER A 271 3.07 23.60 -21.57
N PHE A 272 2.01 23.19 -20.87
CA PHE A 272 2.04 22.97 -19.42
C PHE A 272 2.86 21.74 -19.01
N TYR A 273 2.68 20.59 -19.68
CA TYR A 273 3.40 19.35 -19.33
C TYR A 273 4.79 19.22 -19.97
N ASN A 274 5.10 20.06 -20.95
CA ASN A 274 6.37 20.04 -21.66
C ASN A 274 6.95 21.47 -21.79
N PRO A 275 7.16 22.20 -20.68
CA PRO A 275 7.59 23.59 -20.73
C PRO A 275 8.95 23.77 -21.41
N ASP A 276 9.87 22.81 -21.22
CA ASP A 276 11.24 22.86 -21.74
C ASP A 276 11.43 22.12 -23.07
N ASN A 277 10.38 21.51 -23.61
CA ASN A 277 10.40 20.70 -24.84
C ASN A 277 11.28 19.42 -24.78
N ASP A 278 11.59 18.91 -23.59
CA ASP A 278 12.37 17.68 -23.38
C ASP A 278 11.52 16.39 -23.41
N LEU A 279 10.19 16.52 -23.33
CA LEU A 279 9.29 15.38 -23.34
C LEU A 279 9.25 14.71 -24.73
N LYS A 280 9.53 13.40 -24.77
CA LYS A 280 9.52 12.56 -25.96
C LYS A 280 8.38 11.55 -25.89
N PRO A 281 7.90 11.01 -27.03
CA PRO A 281 6.81 10.03 -27.03
C PRO A 281 7.01 8.83 -26.10
N HIS A 282 8.24 8.32 -25.99
CA HIS A 282 8.52 7.17 -25.13
C HIS A 282 8.43 7.46 -23.63
N HIS A 283 8.58 8.72 -23.21
CA HIS A 283 8.28 9.14 -21.84
C HIS A 283 6.77 9.00 -21.55
N LEU A 284 5.91 9.08 -22.57
CA LEU A 284 4.46 8.95 -22.42
C LEU A 284 3.93 7.52 -22.55
N TYR A 285 4.80 6.53 -22.73
CA TYR A 285 4.39 5.12 -22.67
C TYR A 285 3.95 4.78 -21.26
N ASP A 286 2.78 4.18 -21.13
CA ASP A 286 2.28 3.80 -19.81
C ASP A 286 3.05 2.58 -19.25
N HIS A 287 3.29 2.59 -17.94
CA HIS A 287 4.03 1.53 -17.25
C HIS A 287 3.31 0.18 -17.33
N ASN A 288 1.98 0.15 -17.35
CA ASN A 288 1.20 -1.09 -17.27
C ASN A 288 1.38 -1.98 -18.52
N VAL A 289 1.72 -1.39 -19.67
CA VAL A 289 1.74 -2.05 -20.99
C VAL A 289 3.08 -1.87 -21.70
N ASP A 290 3.32 -2.65 -22.75
CA ASP A 290 4.48 -2.43 -23.63
C ASP A 290 4.18 -1.32 -24.65
N GLY A 291 4.57 -0.09 -24.32
CA GLY A 291 4.32 1.09 -25.15
C GLY A 291 5.18 1.16 -26.42
N ALA A 292 6.34 0.50 -26.47
CA ALA A 292 7.23 0.56 -27.64
C ALA A 292 6.56 -0.01 -28.91
N THR A 293 5.67 -0.99 -28.74
CA THR A 293 4.92 -1.60 -29.84
C THR A 293 3.56 -0.94 -30.11
N ARG A 294 2.97 -0.27 -29.10
CA ARG A 294 1.57 0.19 -29.14
C ARG A 294 1.38 1.71 -29.13
N GLY A 295 2.40 2.49 -28.80
CA GLY A 295 2.31 3.94 -28.70
C GLY A 295 1.74 4.41 -27.36
N VAL A 296 1.22 5.65 -27.36
CA VAL A 296 0.74 6.34 -26.15
C VAL A 296 -0.76 6.09 -25.97
N ALA A 297 -1.13 5.36 -24.92
CA ALA A 297 -2.53 5.20 -24.52
C ALA A 297 -3.04 6.47 -23.82
N ALA A 298 -4.21 6.95 -24.20
CA ALA A 298 -4.85 8.11 -23.59
C ALA A 298 -6.35 7.90 -23.39
N LEU A 299 -6.87 8.48 -22.30
CA LEU A 299 -8.27 8.39 -21.90
C LEU A 299 -9.00 9.70 -22.18
N PRO A 300 -10.28 9.65 -22.59
CA PRO A 300 -11.08 10.83 -22.84
C PRO A 300 -11.54 11.49 -21.53
N PHE A 301 -11.35 12.81 -21.43
CA PHE A 301 -11.93 13.65 -20.39
C PHE A 301 -12.73 14.77 -21.04
N GLY A 302 -13.94 15.01 -20.53
CA GLY A 302 -14.75 16.16 -20.92
C GLY A 302 -14.23 17.43 -20.25
N GLU A 303 -13.93 18.45 -21.03
CA GLU A 303 -13.65 19.79 -20.49
C GLU A 303 -14.94 20.38 -19.92
N TYR A 304 -14.91 20.77 -18.65
CA TYR A 304 -16.09 21.22 -17.94
C TYR A 304 -16.63 22.53 -18.51
N GLY A 305 -17.95 22.62 -18.66
CA GLY A 305 -18.62 23.79 -19.23
C GLY A 305 -18.55 23.88 -20.76
N THR A 306 -17.86 22.95 -21.44
CA THR A 306 -17.81 22.86 -22.90
C THR A 306 -18.33 21.49 -23.37
N ARG A 307 -18.33 21.27 -24.70
CA ARG A 307 -18.59 19.95 -25.30
C ARG A 307 -17.30 19.29 -25.80
N ASN A 308 -16.14 19.82 -25.40
CA ASN A 308 -14.86 19.36 -25.88
C ASN A 308 -14.42 18.13 -25.08
N THR A 309 -13.84 17.17 -25.78
CA THR A 309 -13.17 16.02 -25.18
C THR A 309 -11.68 16.15 -25.42
N VAL A 310 -10.89 16.00 -24.37
CA VAL A 310 -9.43 16.03 -24.38
C VAL A 310 -8.92 14.65 -23.99
N PHE A 311 -7.94 14.13 -24.73
CA PHE A 311 -7.32 12.85 -24.43
C PHE A 311 -6.07 13.05 -23.58
N PHE A 312 -6.09 12.54 -22.34
CA PHE A 312 -4.96 12.58 -21.41
C PHE A 312 -4.19 11.26 -21.45
N PRO A 313 -2.86 11.26 -21.68
CA PRO A 313 -2.03 10.06 -21.61
C PRO A 313 -2.19 9.35 -20.26
N VAL A 314 -2.39 8.04 -20.25
CA VAL A 314 -2.46 7.26 -18.99
C VAL A 314 -1.18 7.41 -18.18
N ASN A 315 -0.02 7.53 -18.85
CA ASN A 315 1.26 7.83 -18.21
C ASN A 315 1.21 9.14 -17.41
N ILE A 316 0.66 10.24 -17.96
CA ILE A 316 0.51 11.51 -17.23
C ILE A 316 -0.40 11.33 -16.02
N LEU A 317 -1.52 10.62 -16.20
CA LEU A 317 -2.47 10.35 -15.13
C LEU A 317 -1.82 9.59 -13.97
N ASN A 318 -1.02 8.57 -14.28
CA ASN A 318 -0.42 7.70 -13.28
C ASN A 318 0.85 8.29 -12.66
N ASN A 319 1.62 9.10 -13.38
CA ASN A 319 2.80 9.77 -12.83
C ASN A 319 2.43 11.00 -12.00
N LEU A 320 1.65 11.93 -12.55
CA LEU A 320 1.49 13.25 -11.93
C LEU A 320 0.31 13.32 -10.98
N TYR A 321 -0.82 12.72 -11.35
CA TYR A 321 -2.08 12.90 -10.63
C TYR A 321 -2.36 11.79 -9.61
N VAL A 322 -1.85 10.59 -9.86
CA VAL A 322 -2.06 9.40 -9.04
C VAL A 322 -3.53 9.27 -8.62
N SER A 323 -3.84 9.10 -7.33
CA SER A 323 -5.21 8.99 -6.83
C SER A 323 -5.93 10.33 -6.66
N ASN A 324 -5.28 11.47 -6.88
CA ASN A 324 -5.89 12.78 -6.66
C ASN A 324 -7.02 13.07 -7.63
N GLY A 325 -8.13 13.59 -7.09
CA GLY A 325 -9.34 13.90 -7.86
C GLY A 325 -10.15 12.66 -8.25
N MET A 326 -9.87 11.50 -7.68
CA MET A 326 -10.74 10.33 -7.80
C MET A 326 -11.81 10.35 -6.71
N ALA A 327 -13.02 9.91 -7.04
CA ALA A 327 -14.07 9.71 -6.04
C ALA A 327 -15.09 8.67 -6.50
N ALA A 328 -15.73 8.02 -5.53
CA ALA A 328 -16.99 7.31 -5.71
C ALA A 328 -18.09 7.88 -4.82
N GLY A 329 -19.33 7.78 -5.26
CA GLY A 329 -20.49 8.33 -4.55
C GLY A 329 -21.80 7.63 -4.88
N ASN A 330 -22.83 7.94 -4.10
CA ASN A 330 -24.19 7.44 -4.38
C ASN A 330 -24.84 8.12 -5.58
N SER A 331 -24.35 9.30 -5.97
CA SER A 331 -24.79 10.10 -7.12
C SER A 331 -23.58 10.72 -7.83
N PRO A 332 -23.72 11.19 -9.08
CA PRO A 332 -22.66 11.92 -9.77
C PRO A 332 -22.23 13.20 -9.04
N SER A 333 -23.17 13.96 -8.47
CA SER A 333 -22.83 15.19 -7.75
C SER A 333 -22.10 14.91 -6.43
N GLU A 334 -22.42 13.81 -5.74
CA GLU A 334 -21.70 13.38 -4.53
C GLU A 334 -20.24 13.00 -4.86
N SER A 335 -20.01 12.20 -5.91
CA SER A 335 -18.64 11.83 -6.29
C SER A 335 -17.85 13.05 -6.78
N ARG A 336 -18.43 13.88 -7.65
CA ARG A 336 -17.74 15.04 -8.21
C ARG A 336 -17.39 16.08 -7.15
N SER A 337 -18.29 16.37 -6.21
CA SER A 337 -18.01 17.31 -5.11
C SER A 337 -16.93 16.79 -4.16
N GLN A 338 -16.90 15.49 -3.88
CA GLN A 338 -15.82 14.85 -3.11
C GLN A 338 -14.46 14.99 -3.82
N ALA A 339 -14.40 14.66 -5.12
CA ALA A 339 -13.16 14.76 -5.91
C ALA A 339 -12.63 16.19 -5.97
N LEU A 340 -13.50 17.20 -6.18
CA LEU A 340 -13.08 18.60 -6.15
C LEU A 340 -12.65 19.06 -4.75
N SER A 341 -13.32 18.60 -3.71
CA SER A 341 -12.91 18.89 -2.33
C SER A 341 -11.50 18.37 -2.08
N GLU A 342 -11.19 17.15 -2.52
CA GLU A 342 -9.86 16.55 -2.39
C GLU A 342 -8.78 17.31 -3.16
N ILE A 343 -9.05 17.72 -4.40
CA ILE A 343 -8.13 18.56 -5.19
C ILE A 343 -7.82 19.86 -4.45
N ILE A 344 -8.85 20.56 -3.96
CA ILE A 344 -8.69 21.81 -3.23
C ILE A 344 -7.95 21.59 -1.90
N GLU A 345 -8.25 20.49 -1.19
CA GLU A 345 -7.56 20.10 0.05
C GLU A 345 -6.06 20.02 -0.16
N ARG A 346 -5.62 19.27 -1.19
CA ARG A 346 -4.21 19.05 -1.48
C ARG A 346 -3.51 20.29 -2.03
N HIS A 347 -4.18 21.04 -2.90
CA HIS A 347 -3.67 22.31 -3.40
C HIS A 347 -3.40 23.30 -2.25
N VAL A 348 -4.37 23.47 -1.35
CA VAL A 348 -4.21 24.37 -0.19
C VAL A 348 -3.18 23.82 0.80
N LYS A 349 -3.15 22.50 1.05
CA LYS A 349 -2.12 21.85 1.89
C LYS A 349 -0.72 22.17 1.38
N ASN A 350 -0.46 21.92 0.10
CA ASN A 350 0.86 22.15 -0.50
C ASN A 350 1.25 23.62 -0.43
N ARG A 351 0.33 24.53 -0.73
CA ARG A 351 0.58 25.98 -0.61
C ARG A 351 0.89 26.41 0.80
N VAL A 352 0.08 26.00 1.79
CA VAL A 352 0.30 26.37 3.20
C VAL A 352 1.66 25.86 3.69
N ILE A 353 2.03 24.62 3.35
CA ILE A 353 3.31 24.03 3.76
C ILE A 353 4.48 24.72 3.05
N ALA A 354 4.44 24.83 1.72
CA ALA A 354 5.53 25.38 0.91
C ALA A 354 5.76 26.88 1.14
N GLU A 355 4.70 27.67 1.37
CA GLU A 355 4.80 29.09 1.70
C GLU A 355 5.12 29.31 3.20
N GLY A 356 4.98 28.28 4.03
CA GLY A 356 5.13 28.36 5.48
C GLY A 356 4.05 29.21 6.15
N THR A 357 2.85 29.25 5.57
CA THR A 357 1.79 30.20 5.92
C THR A 357 1.34 30.06 7.39
N ALA A 358 1.33 31.18 8.12
CA ALA A 358 0.82 31.24 9.49
C ALA A 358 -0.71 31.36 9.47
N LEU A 359 -1.41 30.25 9.72
CA LEU A 359 -2.87 30.20 9.67
C LEU A 359 -3.53 30.74 10.96
N PRO A 360 -4.67 31.47 10.86
CA PRO A 360 -5.44 31.91 12.02
C PRO A 360 -6.06 30.72 12.76
N ASP A 361 -6.07 30.78 14.09
CA ASP A 361 -6.78 29.82 14.92
C ASP A 361 -8.30 29.97 14.72
N ILE A 362 -9.01 28.85 14.64
CA ILE A 362 -10.47 28.83 14.70
C ILE A 362 -10.87 29.12 16.16
N PRO A 363 -11.65 30.17 16.45
CA PRO A 363 -12.01 30.51 17.81
C PRO A 363 -12.75 29.37 18.52
N GLU A 364 -12.44 29.12 19.80
CA GLU A 364 -13.10 28.08 20.61
C GLU A 364 -14.62 28.24 20.63
N LYS A 365 -15.13 29.49 20.71
CA LYS A 365 -16.56 29.79 20.62
C LYS A 365 -17.23 29.27 19.33
N THR A 366 -16.48 29.18 18.23
CA THR A 366 -16.97 28.64 16.97
C THR A 366 -17.01 27.11 17.03
N LEU A 367 -15.97 26.48 17.59
CA LEU A 367 -15.89 25.03 17.74
C LEU A 367 -16.91 24.49 18.75
N HIS A 368 -17.22 25.24 19.82
CA HIS A 368 -18.22 24.85 20.82
C HIS A 368 -19.65 24.69 20.27
N ASN A 369 -19.93 25.22 19.08
CA ASN A 369 -21.19 24.94 18.37
C ASN A 369 -21.28 23.48 17.87
N TYR A 370 -20.17 22.74 17.93
CA TYR A 370 -20.05 21.35 17.49
C TYR A 370 -19.47 20.47 18.63
N PRO A 371 -20.25 20.17 19.69
CA PRO A 371 -19.74 19.50 20.89
C PRO A 371 -19.02 18.18 20.64
N ARG A 372 -19.42 17.44 19.60
CA ARG A 372 -18.76 16.18 19.21
C ARG A 372 -17.34 16.40 18.69
N LEU A 373 -17.11 17.46 17.91
CA LEU A 373 -15.77 17.81 17.42
C LEU A 373 -14.88 18.27 18.56
N THR A 374 -15.44 19.05 19.50
CA THR A 374 -14.75 19.45 20.72
C THR A 374 -14.34 18.25 21.57
N ALA A 375 -15.20 17.23 21.70
CA ALA A 375 -14.87 16.01 22.44
C ALA A 375 -13.64 15.27 21.87
N ILE A 376 -13.53 15.15 20.54
CA ILE A 376 -12.35 14.56 19.88
C ILE A 376 -11.08 15.36 20.22
N ILE A 377 -11.16 16.69 20.14
CA ILE A 377 -10.04 17.58 20.45
C ILE A 377 -9.63 17.46 21.92
N ASP A 378 -10.60 17.37 22.83
CA ASP A 378 -10.36 17.24 24.26
C ASP A 378 -9.75 15.89 24.62
N GLU A 379 -10.14 14.80 23.97
CA GLU A 379 -9.49 13.49 24.13
C GLU A 379 -8.04 13.49 23.66
N LEU A 380 -7.73 14.15 22.53
CA LEU A 380 -6.35 14.32 22.08
C LEU A 380 -5.52 15.15 23.08
N LYS A 381 -6.09 16.24 23.61
CA LYS A 381 -5.45 17.04 24.67
C LYS A 381 -5.24 16.24 25.95
N ALA A 382 -6.20 15.41 26.34
CA ALA A 382 -6.09 14.51 27.49
C ALA A 382 -5.01 13.42 27.30
N ALA A 383 -4.65 13.11 26.06
CA ALA A 383 -3.53 12.25 25.70
C ALA A 383 -2.17 12.99 25.59
N ASP A 384 -2.09 14.21 26.12
CA ASP A 384 -0.94 15.12 26.14
C ASP A 384 -0.50 15.69 24.78
N PHE A 385 -1.38 15.65 23.76
CA PHE A 385 -1.12 16.34 22.51
C PHE A 385 -1.56 17.80 22.56
N LEU A 386 -0.75 18.70 21.98
CA LEU A 386 -1.21 20.05 21.66
C LEU A 386 -1.97 19.99 20.33
N VAL A 387 -3.20 20.50 20.32
CA VAL A 387 -4.05 20.52 19.13
C VAL A 387 -4.49 21.95 18.85
N ARG A 388 -4.13 22.47 17.66
CA ARG A 388 -4.60 23.76 17.14
C ARG A 388 -5.41 23.54 15.89
N VAL A 389 -6.69 23.92 15.92
CA VAL A 389 -7.55 23.90 14.73
C VAL A 389 -7.43 25.25 14.04
N LYS A 390 -7.02 25.22 12.78
CA LYS A 390 -6.64 26.37 11.98
C LYS A 390 -7.59 26.53 10.79
N ASP A 391 -7.94 27.77 10.49
CA ASP A 391 -8.66 28.12 9.26
C ASP A 391 -7.66 28.23 8.11
N ALA A 392 -7.73 27.28 7.19
CA ALA A 392 -6.89 27.21 5.99
C ALA A 392 -7.62 27.76 4.75
N SER A 393 -8.66 28.56 4.92
CA SER A 393 -9.43 29.13 3.81
C SER A 393 -8.66 30.16 2.99
N LEU A 394 -7.49 30.61 3.47
CA LEU A 394 -6.66 31.65 2.87
C LEU A 394 -7.46 32.94 2.63
N GLY A 395 -8.15 33.39 3.67
CA GLY A 395 -9.00 34.57 3.63
C GLY A 395 -10.39 34.31 3.03
N GLY A 396 -10.96 33.12 3.22
CA GLY A 396 -12.29 32.76 2.72
C GLY A 396 -12.34 32.33 1.26
N ARG A 397 -11.20 32.04 0.64
CA ARG A 397 -11.10 31.61 -0.76
C ARG A 397 -11.46 30.14 -0.94
N PHE A 398 -11.05 29.30 0.01
CA PHE A 398 -11.21 27.84 -0.04
C PHE A 398 -11.91 27.31 1.22
N PRO A 399 -12.69 26.22 1.14
CA PRO A 399 -13.37 25.67 2.31
C PRO A 399 -12.50 24.61 3.01
N VAL A 400 -11.30 24.99 3.45
CA VAL A 400 -10.27 24.09 3.98
C VAL A 400 -9.95 24.40 5.44
N VAL A 401 -9.79 23.35 6.23
CA VAL A 401 -9.33 23.37 7.63
C VAL A 401 -7.97 22.69 7.72
N CYS A 402 -7.12 23.15 8.64
CA CYS A 402 -5.89 22.48 9.03
C CYS A 402 -5.95 22.18 10.54
N VAL A 403 -5.45 21.01 10.96
CA VAL A 403 -5.23 20.68 12.38
C VAL A 403 -3.75 20.45 12.58
N LEU A 404 -3.13 21.27 13.42
CA LEU A 404 -1.76 21.08 13.86
C LEU A 404 -1.76 20.29 15.17
N LEU A 405 -1.10 19.14 15.16
CA LEU A 405 -0.84 18.31 16.33
C LEU A 405 0.66 18.43 16.70
N THR A 406 0.96 18.58 17.99
CA THR A 406 2.33 18.52 18.51
C THR A 406 2.39 17.56 19.69
N ASP A 407 3.35 16.62 19.63
CA ASP A 407 3.70 15.80 20.78
C ASP A 407 4.64 16.57 21.70
N ARG A 408 4.24 16.77 22.96
CA ARG A 408 5.05 17.51 23.95
C ARG A 408 6.32 16.77 24.34
N TYR A 409 6.37 15.45 24.14
CA TYR A 409 7.49 14.63 24.58
C TYR A 409 8.58 14.54 23.50
N SER A 410 8.23 14.20 22.26
CA SER A 410 9.20 14.13 21.16
C SER A 410 9.46 15.47 20.48
N SER A 411 8.61 16.48 20.72
CA SER A 411 8.56 17.72 19.93
C SER A 411 8.19 17.50 18.45
N GLY A 412 7.72 16.30 18.10
CA GLY A 412 7.24 15.96 16.77
C GLY A 412 5.95 16.69 16.45
N VAL A 413 5.80 17.10 15.18
CA VAL A 413 4.64 17.83 14.69
C VAL A 413 3.99 17.14 13.51
N PHE A 414 2.67 17.29 13.40
CA PHE A 414 1.90 16.75 12.30
C PHE A 414 0.83 17.75 11.88
N ALA A 415 0.55 17.85 10.57
CA ALA A 415 -0.47 18.71 10.02
C ALA A 415 -1.46 17.90 9.18
N ALA A 416 -2.70 17.79 9.66
CA ALA A 416 -3.81 17.27 8.88
C ALA A 416 -4.51 18.40 8.14
N PHE A 417 -5.06 18.10 6.97
CA PHE A 417 -5.91 19.02 6.20
C PHE A 417 -7.23 18.33 5.86
N GLY A 418 -8.28 19.12 5.68
CA GLY A 418 -9.59 18.61 5.30
C GLY A 418 -10.40 19.68 4.59
N CYS A 419 -10.98 19.32 3.44
CA CYS A 419 -11.82 20.21 2.66
C CYS A 419 -13.29 19.75 2.66
N ASN A 420 -14.21 20.67 2.91
CA ASN A 420 -15.64 20.53 2.61
C ASN A 420 -16.35 21.89 2.70
N CYS A 421 -17.31 22.17 1.81
CA CYS A 421 -18.08 23.41 1.86
C CYS A 421 -18.84 23.59 3.18
N ARG A 422 -19.19 22.50 3.88
CA ARG A 422 -19.79 22.54 5.22
C ARG A 422 -18.68 22.51 6.26
N PHE A 423 -18.55 23.62 6.99
CA PHE A 423 -17.50 23.83 7.97
C PHE A 423 -17.31 22.66 8.96
N ALA A 424 -18.39 22.15 9.55
CA ALA A 424 -18.32 21.03 10.50
C ALA A 424 -17.76 19.75 9.87
N ILE A 425 -18.08 19.48 8.60
CA ILE A 425 -17.57 18.32 7.88
C ILE A 425 -16.10 18.51 7.53
N ALA A 426 -15.66 19.74 7.19
CA ALA A 426 -14.25 20.03 6.94
C ALA A 426 -13.40 19.76 8.19
N VAL A 427 -13.84 20.23 9.36
CA VAL A 427 -13.18 19.94 10.65
C VAL A 427 -13.19 18.45 10.97
N GLU A 428 -14.33 17.76 10.80
CA GLU A 428 -14.44 16.31 11.03
C GLU A 428 -13.49 15.50 10.15
N ARG A 429 -13.44 15.81 8.85
CA ARG A 429 -12.54 15.15 7.89
C ARG A 429 -11.07 15.35 8.28
N THR A 430 -10.73 16.56 8.72
CA THR A 430 -9.37 16.88 9.17
C THR A 430 -8.98 16.06 10.41
N LEU A 431 -9.87 15.96 11.41
CA LEU A 431 -9.62 15.20 12.63
C LEU A 431 -9.61 13.68 12.40
N THR A 432 -10.46 13.17 11.52
CA THR A 432 -10.50 11.74 11.19
C THR A 432 -9.30 11.32 10.32
N GLU A 433 -8.80 12.21 9.45
CA GLU A 433 -7.56 12.00 8.69
C GLU A 433 -6.33 11.89 9.60
N LEU A 434 -6.21 12.79 10.58
CA LEU A 434 -5.15 12.79 11.59
C LEU A 434 -4.97 11.40 12.26
N LEU A 435 -6.09 10.70 12.46
CA LEU A 435 -6.16 9.46 13.23
C LEU A 435 -6.34 8.20 12.38
N GLN A 436 -6.42 8.34 11.05
CA GLN A 436 -6.64 7.22 10.15
C GLN A 436 -5.47 6.24 10.24
N GLY A 437 -5.77 4.97 10.57
CA GLY A 437 -4.76 3.91 10.64
C GLY A 437 -3.78 4.04 11.82
N ARG A 438 -3.95 5.04 12.70
CA ARG A 438 -3.00 5.36 13.76
C ARG A 438 -3.65 5.25 15.14
N ARG A 439 -2.98 4.56 16.05
CA ARG A 439 -3.24 4.62 17.48
C ARG A 439 -2.53 5.84 18.08
N LEU A 440 -2.97 6.29 19.25
CA LEU A 440 -2.38 7.46 19.92
C LEU A 440 -0.87 7.31 20.21
N ASP A 441 -0.40 6.09 20.51
CA ASP A 441 1.02 5.80 20.72
C ASP A 441 1.86 5.91 19.43
N GLN A 442 1.24 5.79 18.27
CA GLN A 442 1.88 5.92 16.96
C GLN A 442 2.00 7.38 16.49
N LEU A 443 1.37 8.34 17.18
CA LEU A 443 1.44 9.78 16.85
C LEU A 443 2.67 10.49 17.44
N ARG A 444 3.62 9.77 18.05
CA ARG A 444 4.75 10.36 18.78
C ARG A 444 6.06 10.43 18.01
N ASN A 445 6.14 9.84 16.81
CA ASN A 445 7.40 9.69 16.06
C ASN A 445 7.51 10.59 14.82
N PHE A 446 6.76 11.69 14.78
CA PHE A 446 6.85 12.65 13.68
C PHE A 446 8.08 13.56 13.79
N ASN A 447 8.48 14.14 12.66
CA ASN A 447 9.57 15.10 12.58
C ASN A 447 9.30 16.38 13.39
N THR A 448 10.36 16.97 13.94
CA THR A 448 10.29 18.30 14.57
C THR A 448 10.21 19.38 13.49
N PRO A 449 9.57 20.54 13.75
CA PRO A 449 9.54 21.62 12.77
C PRO A 449 10.94 22.21 12.52
N ILE A 450 11.19 22.62 11.28
CA ILE A 450 12.49 23.15 10.84
C ILE A 450 12.40 24.62 10.41
N HIS A 451 13.54 25.30 10.37
CA HIS A 451 13.60 26.71 9.94
C HIS A 451 13.83 26.89 8.44
N ASN A 452 14.37 25.88 7.75
CA ASN A 452 14.71 26.00 6.34
C ASN A 452 13.47 25.79 5.47
N GLN A 453 12.82 26.91 5.11
CA GLN A 453 11.61 26.89 4.29
C GLN A 453 11.85 26.33 2.88
N ALA A 454 13.07 26.43 2.33
CA ALA A 454 13.35 25.88 1.00
C ALA A 454 13.28 24.35 0.97
N ILE A 455 13.70 23.68 2.07
CA ILE A 455 13.54 22.22 2.20
C ILE A 455 12.07 21.87 2.44
N VAL A 456 11.34 22.66 3.24
CA VAL A 456 9.90 22.43 3.46
C VAL A 456 9.11 22.58 2.15
N ALA A 457 9.54 23.47 1.27
CA ALA A 457 8.91 23.74 -0.02
C ALA A 457 9.38 22.83 -1.16
N SER A 458 10.32 21.90 -0.92
CA SER A 458 10.82 21.04 -1.99
C SER A 458 9.75 20.05 -2.47
N PRO A 459 9.75 19.68 -3.77
CA PRO A 459 8.85 18.66 -4.31
C PRO A 459 8.86 17.36 -3.49
N ASP A 460 10.04 16.81 -3.21
CA ASP A 460 10.22 15.59 -2.40
C ASP A 460 9.52 15.67 -1.04
N ASN A 461 9.54 16.84 -0.40
CA ASN A 461 8.89 17.03 0.89
C ASN A 461 7.36 17.07 0.76
N LEU A 462 6.84 17.75 -0.26
CA LEU A 462 5.39 17.81 -0.54
C LEU A 462 4.85 16.43 -0.96
N GLU A 463 5.64 15.66 -1.70
CA GLU A 463 5.35 14.27 -2.05
C GLU A 463 5.31 13.38 -0.81
N SER A 464 6.28 13.51 0.09
CA SER A 464 6.27 12.80 1.39
C SER A 464 5.00 13.14 2.18
N HIS A 465 4.60 14.42 2.18
CA HIS A 465 3.33 14.84 2.78
C HIS A 465 2.10 14.18 2.14
N PHE A 466 2.12 13.87 0.85
CA PHE A 466 1.05 13.16 0.16
C PHE A 466 1.03 11.66 0.49
N ILE A 467 2.20 11.01 0.51
CA ILE A 467 2.34 9.55 0.66
C ILE A 467 1.92 9.08 2.06
N ASP A 468 2.49 9.67 3.12
CA ASP A 468 2.30 9.22 4.50
C ASP A 468 2.09 10.36 5.52
N SER A 469 2.17 11.61 5.06
CA SER A 469 2.09 12.81 5.89
C SER A 469 3.21 12.94 6.94
N ASP A 470 4.38 12.34 6.68
CA ASP A 470 5.57 12.46 7.53
C ASP A 470 6.59 13.52 7.03
N GLY A 471 6.20 14.32 6.04
CA GLY A 471 7.04 15.40 5.53
C GLY A 471 7.38 16.46 6.61
N LEU A 472 8.44 17.20 6.36
CA LEU A 472 8.92 18.30 7.20
C LEU A 472 7.94 19.48 7.19
N LEU A 473 7.77 20.12 8.35
CA LEU A 473 6.96 21.33 8.53
C LEU A 473 7.83 22.50 8.97
N GLY A 474 7.47 23.71 8.52
CA GLY A 474 8.21 24.93 8.85
C GLY A 474 7.74 25.58 10.15
N TRP A 475 8.67 26.12 10.95
CA TRP A 475 8.34 26.86 12.19
C TRP A 475 7.35 28.01 11.99
N ARG A 476 7.34 28.64 10.80
CA ARG A 476 6.45 29.76 10.48
C ARG A 476 4.96 29.38 10.58
N MET A 477 4.59 28.14 10.27
CA MET A 477 3.22 27.63 10.39
C MET A 477 2.68 27.68 11.83
N PHE A 478 3.58 27.70 12.83
CA PHE A 478 3.23 27.72 14.25
C PHE A 478 3.18 29.13 14.85
N CYS A 479 3.41 30.17 14.04
CA CYS A 479 3.36 31.58 14.47
C CYS A 479 1.98 31.98 15.01
N ASP A 480 1.97 32.77 16.09
CA ASP A 480 0.73 33.27 16.71
C ASP A 480 0.12 34.46 15.99
N LYS A 481 0.93 35.20 15.22
CA LYS A 481 0.42 36.24 14.33
C LYS A 481 0.09 35.61 12.98
N PRO A 482 -1.19 35.47 12.61
CA PRO A 482 -1.55 34.85 11.35
C PRO A 482 -1.37 35.81 10.17
N ASP A 483 -1.10 35.25 9.00
CA ASP A 483 -1.02 35.96 7.72
C ASP A 483 -2.42 36.34 7.19
N PHE A 484 -3.47 35.66 7.68
CA PHE A 484 -4.88 35.90 7.33
C PHE A 484 -5.74 36.15 8.57
N THR A 485 -6.91 36.73 8.37
CA THR A 485 -7.96 36.78 9.40
C THR A 485 -8.85 35.56 9.28
N PHE A 486 -9.30 35.01 10.42
CA PHE A 486 -10.29 33.94 10.45
C PHE A 486 -11.56 34.36 9.70
N THR A 487 -11.96 33.56 8.72
CA THR A 487 -13.17 33.77 7.92
C THR A 487 -14.11 32.58 8.13
N PRO A 488 -15.20 32.72 8.91
CA PRO A 488 -16.17 31.64 9.03
C PRO A 488 -16.92 31.45 7.70
N TRP A 489 -17.11 30.20 7.29
CA TRP A 489 -18.01 29.85 6.19
C TRP A 489 -19.10 28.91 6.69
N ASP A 490 -20.28 28.99 6.06
CA ASP A 490 -21.38 28.06 6.26
C ASP A 490 -22.04 27.80 4.91
N PHE A 491 -22.22 26.52 4.59
CA PHE A 491 -22.86 26.09 3.36
C PHE A 491 -24.05 25.19 3.68
N LYS A 492 -25.17 25.48 3.02
CA LYS A 492 -26.39 24.66 3.07
C LYS A 492 -26.86 24.45 1.64
N GLY A 493 -26.97 23.19 1.24
CA GLY A 493 -27.35 22.85 -0.12
C GLY A 493 -27.22 21.36 -0.39
N SER A 494 -27.65 20.98 -1.59
CA SER A 494 -27.45 19.65 -2.16
C SER A 494 -25.99 19.42 -2.53
N THR A 495 -25.63 18.18 -2.84
CA THR A 495 -24.33 17.82 -3.41
C THR A 495 -24.09 18.50 -4.77
N GLN A 496 -25.14 18.77 -5.55
CA GLN A 496 -25.03 19.53 -6.80
C GLN A 496 -24.62 20.99 -6.54
N ALA A 497 -25.27 21.67 -5.60
CA ALA A 497 -24.90 23.05 -5.25
C ALA A 497 -23.49 23.14 -4.65
N GLU A 498 -23.04 22.08 -3.97
CA GLU A 498 -21.66 21.97 -3.46
C GLU A 498 -20.66 21.82 -4.61
N PHE A 499 -20.93 20.95 -5.57
CA PHE A 499 -20.13 20.80 -6.78
C PHE A 499 -20.05 22.11 -7.59
N ASP A 500 -21.17 22.81 -7.75
CA ASP A 500 -21.22 24.11 -8.46
C ASP A 500 -20.35 25.16 -7.74
N LEU A 501 -20.39 25.22 -6.42
CA LEU A 501 -19.57 26.14 -5.62
C LEU A 501 -18.08 25.83 -5.74
N LEU A 502 -17.68 24.56 -5.61
CA LEU A 502 -16.28 24.14 -5.73
C LEU A 502 -15.75 24.40 -7.15
N THR A 503 -16.57 24.16 -8.17
CA THR A 503 -16.22 24.49 -9.55
C THR A 503 -16.01 25.99 -9.73
N ALA A 504 -16.92 26.82 -9.19
CA ALA A 504 -16.78 28.27 -9.25
C ALA A 504 -15.51 28.78 -8.55
N ILE A 505 -15.08 28.12 -7.46
CA ILE A 505 -13.80 28.40 -6.82
C ILE A 505 -12.65 28.13 -7.79
N ILE A 506 -12.60 26.94 -8.40
CA ILE A 506 -11.53 26.56 -9.34
C ILE A 506 -11.47 27.51 -10.54
N THR A 507 -12.61 27.84 -11.14
CA THR A 507 -12.67 28.79 -12.26
C THR A 507 -12.23 30.20 -11.85
N ARG A 508 -12.61 30.67 -10.66
CA ARG A 508 -12.16 31.98 -10.13
C ARG A 508 -10.65 32.02 -9.89
N GLU A 509 -10.06 30.88 -9.54
CA GLU A 509 -8.61 30.71 -9.40
C GLU A 509 -7.89 30.63 -10.76
N GLY A 510 -8.63 30.62 -11.87
CA GLY A 510 -8.09 30.68 -13.23
C GLY A 510 -7.78 29.32 -13.85
N PHE A 511 -8.27 28.22 -13.27
CA PHE A 511 -8.00 26.87 -13.76
C PHE A 511 -9.18 26.26 -14.52
N ASN A 512 -8.83 25.38 -15.48
CA ASN A 512 -9.78 24.55 -16.21
C ASN A 512 -9.94 23.18 -15.53
N LEU A 513 -11.11 22.59 -15.70
CA LEU A 513 -11.48 21.30 -15.11
C LEU A 513 -11.79 20.28 -16.21
N TYR A 514 -11.29 19.05 -16.05
CA TYR A 514 -11.53 17.94 -16.96
C TYR A 514 -12.09 16.75 -16.20
N LEU A 515 -13.18 16.15 -16.68
CA LEU A 515 -13.95 15.10 -16.00
C LEU A 515 -14.02 13.82 -16.85
N ALA A 516 -13.69 12.69 -16.23
CA ALA A 516 -14.05 11.36 -16.70
C ALA A 516 -14.97 10.66 -15.68
N GLU A 517 -15.97 9.93 -16.16
CA GLU A 517 -16.94 9.22 -15.32
C GLU A 517 -16.95 7.73 -15.62
N TYR A 518 -17.07 6.93 -14.56
CA TYR A 518 -17.02 5.48 -14.63
C TYR A 518 -18.14 4.89 -13.77
N ASN A 519 -18.99 4.08 -14.39
CA ASN A 519 -20.14 3.44 -13.73
C ASN A 519 -20.23 1.93 -14.03
N HIS A 520 -19.26 1.36 -14.74
CA HIS A 520 -19.27 -0.02 -15.21
C HIS A 520 -19.25 -1.05 -14.05
N CYS A 521 -18.60 -0.72 -12.92
CA CYS A 521 -18.64 -1.53 -11.70
C CYS A 521 -19.94 -1.33 -10.88
N GLY A 522 -20.83 -0.45 -11.35
CA GLY A 522 -22.16 -0.21 -10.81
C GLY A 522 -22.27 0.93 -9.80
N MET A 523 -21.19 1.35 -9.15
CA MET A 523 -21.18 2.58 -8.34
C MET A 523 -20.76 3.76 -9.22
N GLN A 524 -21.24 4.97 -8.91
CA GLN A 524 -20.81 6.17 -9.63
C GLN A 524 -19.41 6.53 -9.17
N CYS A 525 -18.47 6.52 -10.10
CA CYS A 525 -17.09 6.94 -9.90
C CYS A 525 -16.73 8.05 -10.88
N CYS A 526 -15.82 8.94 -10.49
CA CYS A 526 -15.28 9.94 -11.39
C CYS A 526 -13.80 10.16 -11.13
N ARG A 527 -13.11 10.70 -12.14
CA ARG A 527 -11.77 11.28 -12.01
C ARG A 527 -11.82 12.70 -12.57
N LEU A 528 -11.42 13.65 -11.75
CA LEU A 528 -11.34 15.07 -12.10
C LEU A 528 -9.88 15.50 -12.13
N ILE A 529 -9.53 16.30 -13.14
CA ILE A 529 -8.18 16.83 -13.34
C ILE A 529 -8.29 18.34 -13.49
N VAL A 530 -7.45 19.04 -12.75
CA VAL A 530 -7.29 20.50 -12.79
C VAL A 530 -5.80 20.79 -12.95
N PRO A 531 -5.31 20.92 -14.20
CA PRO A 531 -3.89 21.16 -14.45
C PRO A 531 -3.42 22.48 -13.83
N GLY A 532 -2.28 22.46 -13.15
CA GLY A 532 -1.74 23.53 -12.32
C GLY A 532 -2.27 23.58 -10.88
N MET A 533 -3.14 22.64 -10.50
CA MET A 533 -3.76 22.58 -9.17
C MET A 533 -3.79 21.18 -8.55
N SER A 534 -3.95 20.14 -9.38
CA SER A 534 -4.23 18.77 -8.92
C SER A 534 -3.08 17.78 -9.09
N GLU A 535 -1.97 18.20 -9.68
CA GLU A 535 -0.73 17.45 -9.73
C GLU A 535 -0.20 17.22 -8.31
N ILE A 536 0.27 16.00 -8.06
CA ILE A 536 0.98 15.62 -6.84
C ILE A 536 2.48 15.71 -7.07
N TYR A 537 2.93 15.24 -8.24
CA TYR A 537 4.33 15.22 -8.65
C TYR A 537 4.60 16.33 -9.67
N PRO A 538 5.84 16.87 -9.72
CA PRO A 538 6.21 17.90 -10.68
C PRO A 538 6.18 17.37 -12.12
N VAL A 539 5.97 18.25 -13.10
CA VAL A 539 5.89 17.86 -14.52
C VAL A 539 7.21 17.24 -15.03
N ASP A 540 8.34 17.63 -14.44
CA ASP A 540 9.67 17.15 -14.77
C ASP A 540 9.84 15.64 -14.49
N ASP A 541 9.03 15.07 -13.61
CA ASP A 541 9.02 13.63 -13.32
C ASP A 541 8.62 12.80 -14.53
N LEU A 542 7.91 13.39 -15.51
CA LEU A 542 7.64 12.71 -16.78
C LEU A 542 8.93 12.37 -17.54
N VAL A 543 10.03 13.09 -17.31
CA VAL A 543 11.32 12.84 -17.95
C VAL A 543 12.29 12.16 -16.99
N TRP A 544 12.42 12.69 -15.76
CA TRP A 544 13.52 12.34 -14.87
C TRP A 544 13.18 11.30 -13.80
N ASN A 545 11.89 11.12 -13.49
CA ASN A 545 11.41 10.20 -12.45
C ASN A 545 10.19 9.40 -12.93
N ASN A 546 10.18 9.02 -14.21
CA ASN A 546 9.01 8.42 -14.82
C ASN A 546 8.85 6.98 -14.34
N ARG A 547 7.63 6.61 -13.94
CA ARG A 547 7.25 5.24 -13.55
C ARG A 547 7.54 4.21 -14.63
N ASN A 548 7.58 4.59 -15.90
CA ASN A 548 7.86 3.65 -17.00
C ASN A 548 9.36 3.33 -17.19
N SER A 549 10.26 4.02 -16.47
CA SER A 549 11.72 3.88 -16.61
C SER A 549 12.21 2.44 -16.41
N GLY A 550 11.60 1.68 -15.50
CA GLY A 550 11.94 0.27 -15.27
C GLY A 550 11.28 -0.73 -16.22
N ALA A 551 10.32 -0.31 -17.06
CA ALA A 551 9.62 -1.20 -17.98
C ALA A 551 10.53 -1.98 -18.95
N PRO A 552 11.61 -1.40 -19.52
CA PRO A 552 12.55 -2.11 -20.39
C PRO A 552 13.29 -3.28 -19.71
N LEU A 553 13.39 -3.30 -18.38
CA LEU A 553 14.01 -4.41 -17.65
C LEU A 553 13.17 -5.68 -17.70
N ARG A 554 11.84 -5.60 -17.86
CA ARG A 554 10.95 -6.77 -17.82
C ARG A 554 11.38 -7.93 -18.73
N PRO A 555 11.54 -7.74 -20.06
CA PRO A 555 11.97 -8.83 -20.93
C PRO A 555 13.42 -9.25 -20.69
N LEU A 556 14.28 -8.34 -20.20
CA LEU A 556 15.68 -8.63 -19.91
C LEU A 556 15.82 -9.55 -18.69
N LEU A 557 15.10 -9.25 -17.60
CA LEU A 557 15.20 -9.98 -16.35
C LEU A 557 14.71 -11.43 -16.46
N LEU A 558 13.69 -11.71 -17.29
CA LEU A 558 13.23 -13.09 -17.56
C LEU A 558 14.30 -13.93 -18.26
N ARG A 559 15.24 -13.29 -18.96
CA ARG A 559 16.25 -13.94 -19.81
C ARG A 559 17.67 -13.96 -19.23
N LEU A 560 17.87 -13.45 -18.01
CA LEU A 560 19.20 -13.31 -17.41
C LEU A 560 20.07 -14.58 -17.53
N PRO A 561 19.58 -15.81 -17.25
CA PRO A 561 20.42 -17.01 -17.33
C PRO A 561 20.85 -17.39 -18.75
N GLN A 562 20.17 -16.88 -19.78
CA GLN A 562 20.45 -17.18 -21.20
C GLN A 562 21.23 -16.06 -21.89
N MET A 563 21.52 -14.97 -21.19
CA MET A 563 22.23 -13.82 -21.74
C MET A 563 23.73 -14.10 -21.92
N THR A 564 24.27 -13.54 -22.99
CA THR A 564 25.70 -13.41 -23.23
C THR A 564 26.35 -12.38 -22.29
N GLU A 565 27.68 -12.39 -22.19
CA GLU A 565 28.41 -11.38 -21.41
C GLU A 565 28.11 -9.95 -21.90
N GLU A 566 27.96 -9.74 -23.21
CA GLU A 566 27.60 -8.43 -23.78
C GLU A 566 26.21 -7.99 -23.34
N GLU A 567 25.21 -8.87 -23.39
CA GLU A 567 23.85 -8.58 -22.93
C GLU A 567 23.81 -8.27 -21.42
N LEU A 568 24.58 -9.00 -20.61
CA LEU A 568 24.69 -8.73 -19.17
C LEU A 568 25.35 -7.37 -18.87
N ASN A 569 26.40 -6.99 -19.61
CA ASN A 569 26.98 -5.65 -19.50
C ASN A 569 26.00 -4.54 -19.94
N ASN A 570 25.14 -4.81 -20.92
CA ASN A 570 24.08 -3.89 -21.30
C ASN A 570 23.04 -3.71 -20.18
N VAL A 571 22.72 -4.76 -19.42
CA VAL A 571 21.87 -4.64 -18.22
C VAL A 571 22.52 -3.73 -17.18
N LEU A 572 23.81 -3.92 -16.87
CA LEU A 572 24.54 -3.05 -15.94
C LEU A 572 24.55 -1.59 -16.43
N SER A 573 24.88 -1.38 -17.70
CA SER A 573 24.90 -0.05 -18.33
C SER A 573 23.53 0.63 -18.26
N PHE A 574 22.45 -0.13 -18.45
CA PHE A 574 21.08 0.39 -18.32
C PHE A 574 20.77 0.83 -16.88
N LEU A 575 21.15 0.03 -15.88
CA LEU A 575 20.94 0.37 -14.47
C LEU A 575 21.71 1.64 -14.07
N GLU A 576 22.93 1.81 -14.59
CA GLU A 576 23.77 2.99 -14.33
C GLU A 576 23.27 4.24 -15.06
N THR A 577 22.99 4.14 -16.36
CA THR A 577 22.54 5.29 -17.17
C THR A 577 21.18 5.83 -16.74
N THR A 578 20.29 4.95 -16.25
CA THR A 578 19.00 5.37 -15.70
C THR A 578 19.13 5.92 -14.26
N SER A 579 20.28 5.75 -13.61
CA SER A 579 20.57 6.26 -12.27
C SER A 579 19.58 5.78 -11.20
N PHE A 580 19.14 4.52 -11.27
CA PHE A 580 18.29 3.94 -10.23
C PHE A 580 19.03 3.89 -8.88
N GLY A 581 18.33 4.25 -7.79
CA GLY A 581 18.81 4.01 -6.44
C GLY A 581 19.04 2.51 -6.18
N ASP A 582 20.16 2.17 -5.57
CA ASP A 582 20.57 0.77 -5.36
C ASP A 582 19.62 0.01 -4.43
N GLU A 583 18.98 0.73 -3.52
CA GLU A 583 17.98 0.22 -2.58
C GLU A 583 16.61 -0.02 -3.21
N LEU A 584 16.35 0.45 -4.43
CA LEU A 584 15.04 0.28 -5.07
C LEU A 584 14.75 -1.20 -5.32
N LEU A 585 13.51 -1.60 -5.01
CA LEU A 585 13.03 -2.96 -5.28
C LEU A 585 12.79 -3.12 -6.77
N ILE A 586 13.34 -4.20 -7.34
CA ILE A 586 13.12 -4.57 -8.74
C ILE A 586 11.63 -4.76 -9.00
N SER A 587 10.89 -5.38 -8.08
CA SER A 587 9.44 -5.60 -8.19
C SER A 587 8.64 -4.32 -8.45
N HIS A 588 9.01 -3.20 -7.80
CA HIS A 588 8.40 -1.89 -8.01
C HIS A 588 8.79 -1.31 -9.38
N LEU A 589 10.06 -1.39 -9.76
CA LEU A 589 10.55 -0.88 -11.05
C LEU A 589 9.87 -1.56 -12.24
N ILE A 590 9.63 -2.86 -12.14
CA ILE A 590 9.02 -3.64 -13.23
C ILE A 590 7.50 -3.81 -13.09
N GLY A 591 6.91 -3.40 -11.96
CA GLY A 591 5.47 -3.55 -11.70
C GLY A 591 5.00 -5.01 -11.63
N VAL A 592 5.80 -5.89 -11.04
CA VAL A 592 5.45 -7.31 -10.89
C VAL A 592 5.29 -7.64 -9.41
N VAL A 593 4.15 -8.24 -9.09
CA VAL A 593 3.84 -8.68 -7.72
C VAL A 593 4.50 -10.02 -7.49
N PHE A 594 5.21 -10.21 -6.38
CA PHE A 594 5.75 -11.51 -5.98
C PHE A 594 5.18 -11.93 -4.63
N GLU A 595 5.28 -13.21 -4.30
CA GLU A 595 4.94 -13.73 -2.97
C GLU A 595 5.91 -13.15 -1.92
N ASP A 596 5.41 -12.78 -0.72
CA ASP A 596 6.15 -12.05 0.34
C ASP A 596 7.51 -12.63 0.77
N LEU A 597 7.80 -13.89 0.42
CA LEU A 597 9.05 -14.60 0.76
C LEU A 597 9.85 -15.04 -0.46
N SER A 598 9.39 -14.71 -1.68
CA SER A 598 10.14 -14.98 -2.90
C SER A 598 11.40 -14.10 -2.93
N PRO A 599 12.56 -14.63 -3.35
CA PRO A 599 13.76 -13.81 -3.53
C PRO A 599 13.56 -12.64 -4.50
N TRP A 600 12.65 -12.77 -5.47
CA TRP A 600 12.23 -11.66 -6.34
C TRP A 600 11.49 -10.54 -5.59
N ALA A 601 10.77 -10.85 -4.51
CA ALA A 601 10.05 -9.85 -3.72
C ALA A 601 10.99 -8.92 -2.95
N THR A 602 12.18 -9.41 -2.59
CA THR A 602 13.21 -8.65 -1.88
C THR A 602 14.35 -8.15 -2.77
N LEU A 603 14.38 -8.56 -4.05
CA LEU A 603 15.47 -8.24 -4.96
C LEU A 603 15.57 -6.73 -5.18
N ARG A 604 16.74 -6.16 -4.89
CA ARG A 604 17.05 -4.74 -5.10
C ARG A 604 17.98 -4.54 -6.28
N VAL A 605 18.08 -3.30 -6.78
CA VAL A 605 19.00 -2.93 -7.87
C VAL A 605 20.45 -3.29 -7.53
N GLY A 606 20.92 -2.97 -6.32
CA GLY A 606 22.29 -3.31 -5.88
C GLY A 606 22.54 -4.82 -5.79
N GLU A 607 21.51 -5.59 -5.42
CA GLU A 607 21.60 -7.05 -5.41
C GLU A 607 21.62 -7.65 -6.82
N LEU A 608 20.82 -7.09 -7.74
CA LEU A 608 20.87 -7.46 -9.15
C LEU A 608 22.25 -7.20 -9.75
N LYS A 609 22.87 -6.05 -9.44
CA LYS A 609 24.27 -5.77 -9.82
C LYS A 609 25.21 -6.86 -9.30
N ALA A 610 25.12 -7.22 -8.01
CA ALA A 610 25.93 -8.29 -7.43
C ALA A 610 25.79 -9.62 -8.21
N LEU A 611 24.55 -10.01 -8.53
CA LEU A 611 24.27 -11.25 -9.27
C LEU A 611 24.83 -11.21 -10.69
N VAL A 612 24.73 -10.08 -11.38
CA VAL A 612 25.26 -9.91 -12.74
C VAL A 612 26.79 -9.91 -12.74
N TYR A 613 27.46 -9.21 -11.81
CA TYR A 613 28.92 -9.23 -11.70
C TYR A 613 29.47 -10.63 -11.36
N LEU A 614 28.77 -11.38 -10.49
CA LEU A 614 29.10 -12.78 -10.21
C LEU A 614 28.97 -13.64 -11.48
N ALA A 615 27.92 -13.44 -12.29
CA ALA A 615 27.74 -14.16 -13.54
C ALA A 615 28.83 -13.83 -14.58
N LEU A 616 29.27 -12.57 -14.63
CA LEU A 616 30.37 -12.09 -15.47
C LEU A 616 31.77 -12.47 -14.94
N LYS A 617 31.87 -13.06 -13.75
CA LYS A 617 33.13 -13.38 -13.05
C LYS A 617 34.04 -12.16 -12.83
N GLN A 618 33.45 -10.98 -12.79
CA GLN A 618 34.13 -9.73 -12.49
C GLN A 618 34.32 -9.63 -10.97
N THR A 619 35.46 -10.13 -10.49
CA THR A 619 35.68 -10.49 -9.09
C THR A 619 35.69 -9.28 -8.15
N GLU A 620 36.27 -8.15 -8.59
CA GLU A 620 36.39 -6.93 -7.77
C GLU A 620 35.02 -6.29 -7.56
N GLU A 621 34.30 -6.04 -8.65
CA GLU A 621 32.95 -5.48 -8.63
C GLU A 621 31.96 -6.41 -7.93
N ALA A 622 32.04 -7.73 -8.18
CA ALA A 622 31.22 -8.71 -7.47
C ALA A 622 31.48 -8.67 -5.96
N MET A 623 32.72 -8.46 -5.52
CA MET A 623 33.06 -8.35 -4.11
C MET A 623 32.43 -7.10 -3.50
N ASP A 624 32.53 -5.94 -4.15
CA ASP A 624 31.95 -4.69 -3.68
C ASP A 624 30.42 -4.80 -3.52
N TRP A 625 29.73 -5.30 -4.56
CA TRP A 625 28.27 -5.44 -4.52
C TRP A 625 27.80 -6.56 -3.60
N CYS A 626 28.57 -7.63 -3.41
CA CYS A 626 28.29 -8.60 -2.35
C CYS A 626 28.43 -7.98 -0.95
N GLY A 627 29.42 -7.08 -0.75
CA GLY A 627 29.55 -6.28 0.47
C GLY A 627 28.33 -5.40 0.70
N TRP A 628 27.89 -4.69 -0.35
CA TRP A 628 26.66 -3.89 -0.29
C TRP A 628 25.43 -4.74 0.09
N CYS A 629 25.29 -5.95 -0.45
CA CYS A 629 24.20 -6.85 -0.08
C CYS A 629 24.22 -7.23 1.41
N VAL A 630 25.41 -7.36 2.00
CA VAL A 630 25.58 -7.68 3.43
C VAL A 630 25.23 -6.49 4.32
N ASP A 631 25.65 -5.29 3.92
CA ASP A 631 25.55 -4.09 4.77
C ASP A 631 24.22 -3.34 4.58
N PHE A 632 23.69 -3.30 3.36
CA PHE A 632 22.56 -2.45 2.96
C PHE A 632 21.41 -3.21 2.27
N GLY A 633 21.62 -4.44 1.81
CA GLY A 633 20.63 -5.17 1.00
C GLY A 633 19.29 -5.47 1.70
N GLN A 634 19.24 -5.41 3.03
CA GLN A 634 18.05 -5.75 3.85
C GLN A 634 17.48 -7.14 3.50
N LEU A 635 18.37 -8.09 3.22
CA LEU A 635 18.02 -9.44 2.77
C LEU A 635 17.70 -10.36 3.95
N PRO A 636 16.89 -11.42 3.75
CA PRO A 636 16.68 -12.46 4.76
C PRO A 636 18.01 -13.08 5.23
N ASP A 637 18.08 -13.47 6.50
CA ASP A 637 19.32 -13.93 7.16
C ASP A 637 20.10 -14.99 6.37
N HIS A 638 19.41 -15.97 5.79
CA HIS A 638 20.05 -17.04 5.01
C HIS A 638 20.71 -16.52 3.73
N ARG A 639 20.08 -15.53 3.07
CA ARG A 639 20.58 -14.91 1.83
C ARG A 639 21.76 -13.99 2.15
N THR A 640 21.64 -13.19 3.20
CA THR A 640 22.74 -12.37 3.76
C THR A 640 23.93 -13.23 4.17
N LYS A 641 23.70 -14.41 4.77
CA LYS A 641 24.75 -15.36 5.15
C LYS A 641 25.50 -15.89 3.92
N MET A 642 24.79 -16.22 2.83
CA MET A 642 25.40 -16.66 1.58
C MET A 642 26.25 -15.55 0.94
N TYR A 643 25.73 -14.32 0.83
CA TYR A 643 26.51 -13.18 0.33
C TYR A 643 27.75 -12.90 1.18
N ARG A 644 27.66 -13.02 2.52
CA ARG A 644 28.82 -12.89 3.42
C ARG A 644 29.88 -13.95 3.15
N LEU A 645 29.47 -15.18 2.87
CA LEU A 645 30.41 -16.25 2.50
C LEU A 645 31.09 -15.97 1.17
N ILE A 646 30.31 -15.59 0.14
CA ILE A 646 30.83 -15.21 -1.18
C ILE A 646 31.82 -14.06 -1.05
N TYR A 647 31.43 -12.97 -0.36
CA TYR A 647 32.29 -11.83 -0.05
C TYR A 647 33.61 -12.25 0.63
N THR A 648 33.53 -13.14 1.63
CA THR A 648 34.71 -13.66 2.33
C THR A 648 35.62 -14.44 1.38
N MET A 649 35.06 -15.31 0.54
CA MET A 649 35.84 -16.13 -0.39
C MET A 649 36.46 -15.32 -1.52
N LEU A 650 35.74 -14.32 -2.05
CA LEU A 650 36.28 -13.35 -3.02
C LEU A 650 37.43 -12.54 -2.38
N GLY A 651 37.27 -12.09 -1.13
CA GLY A 651 38.33 -11.38 -0.41
C GLY A 651 39.60 -12.19 -0.17
N ILE A 652 39.47 -13.50 0.10
CA ILE A 652 40.61 -14.42 0.18
C ILE A 652 41.31 -14.52 -1.18
N ALA A 653 40.54 -14.68 -2.26
CA ALA A 653 41.06 -14.78 -3.62
C ALA A 653 41.76 -13.48 -4.07
N ALA A 654 41.23 -12.31 -3.71
CA ALA A 654 41.82 -11.00 -3.99
C ALA A 654 43.22 -10.83 -3.36
N HIS A 655 43.48 -11.49 -2.22
CA HIS A 655 44.80 -11.56 -1.57
C HIS A 655 45.70 -12.68 -2.13
N GLN A 656 45.34 -13.26 -3.28
CA GLN A 656 46.07 -14.36 -3.94
C GLN A 656 46.21 -15.61 -3.06
N GLN A 657 45.27 -15.84 -2.15
CA GLN A 657 45.25 -16.99 -1.26
C GLN A 657 44.19 -18.01 -1.68
N SER A 658 44.37 -19.27 -1.29
CA SER A 658 43.37 -20.31 -1.54
C SER A 658 42.40 -20.41 -0.37
N TYR A 659 41.08 -20.37 -0.64
CA TYR A 659 40.07 -20.66 0.39
C TYR A 659 40.25 -22.06 0.99
N ARG A 660 40.92 -22.99 0.28
CA ARG A 660 41.25 -24.33 0.77
C ARG A 660 42.10 -24.29 2.04
N ASP A 661 42.97 -23.29 2.16
CA ASP A 661 43.82 -23.09 3.33
C ASP A 661 43.01 -22.61 4.56
N TYR A 662 41.79 -22.12 4.33
CA TYR A 662 40.87 -21.63 5.34
C TYR A 662 39.72 -22.59 5.66
N MET A 663 39.66 -23.79 5.06
CA MET A 663 38.52 -24.72 5.20
C MET A 663 38.16 -25.06 6.64
N LYS A 664 39.15 -25.20 7.53
CA LYS A 664 38.90 -25.47 8.94
C LYS A 664 38.16 -24.32 9.63
N SER A 665 38.52 -23.07 9.31
CA SER A 665 37.88 -21.88 9.87
C SER A 665 36.54 -21.59 9.20
N LEU A 666 36.45 -21.72 7.88
CA LEU A 666 35.20 -21.60 7.14
C LEU A 666 34.17 -22.65 7.62
N GLY A 667 34.60 -23.89 7.84
CA GLY A 667 33.77 -24.97 8.37
C GLY A 667 33.28 -24.77 9.81
N GLN A 668 33.82 -23.79 10.55
CA GLN A 668 33.28 -23.39 11.86
C GLN A 668 32.11 -22.40 11.74
N LEU A 669 31.97 -21.72 10.59
CA LEU A 669 30.99 -20.66 10.35
C LEU A 669 29.91 -21.07 9.34
N TYR A 670 30.28 -21.94 8.39
CA TYR A 670 29.46 -22.36 7.26
C TYR A 670 29.52 -23.89 7.11
N SER A 671 28.43 -24.48 6.65
CA SER A 671 28.38 -25.90 6.27
C SER A 671 29.20 -26.17 5.01
N GLU A 672 29.60 -27.42 4.82
CA GLU A 672 30.32 -27.84 3.60
C GLU A 672 29.50 -27.56 2.33
N ASP A 673 28.17 -27.77 2.39
CA ASP A 673 27.25 -27.47 1.29
C ASP A 673 27.22 -25.97 0.97
N GLU A 674 27.15 -25.09 1.98
CA GLU A 674 27.20 -23.64 1.77
C GLU A 674 28.51 -23.20 1.09
N ILE A 675 29.65 -23.73 1.53
CA ILE A 675 30.97 -23.43 0.95
C ILE A 675 31.05 -23.92 -0.51
N LEU A 676 30.56 -25.13 -0.77
CA LEU A 676 30.52 -25.66 -2.13
C LEU A 676 29.59 -24.85 -3.04
N THR A 677 28.42 -24.45 -2.54
CA THR A 677 27.49 -23.58 -3.28
C THR A 677 28.11 -22.23 -3.58
N ALA A 678 28.72 -21.56 -2.60
CA ALA A 678 29.39 -20.27 -2.79
C ALA A 678 30.52 -20.38 -3.83
N LYS A 679 31.30 -21.47 -3.79
CA LYS A 679 32.30 -21.75 -4.82
C LYS A 679 31.68 -21.83 -6.22
N ARG A 680 30.63 -22.63 -6.39
CA ARG A 680 29.96 -22.80 -7.69
C ARG A 680 29.40 -21.48 -8.23
N ILE A 681 28.94 -20.59 -7.35
CA ILE A 681 28.49 -19.25 -7.72
C ILE A 681 29.69 -18.41 -8.22
N ILE A 682 30.79 -18.36 -7.46
CA ILE A 682 32.02 -17.62 -7.84
C ILE A 682 32.61 -18.13 -9.15
N ASP A 683 32.59 -19.45 -9.39
CA ASP A 683 33.07 -20.06 -10.62
C ASP A 683 32.11 -19.86 -11.82
N GLY A 684 30.95 -19.22 -11.62
CA GLY A 684 29.91 -19.02 -12.64
C GLY A 684 29.19 -20.31 -13.07
N GLU A 685 29.24 -21.37 -12.26
CA GLU A 685 28.53 -22.63 -12.51
C GLU A 685 27.08 -22.61 -11.99
N HIS A 686 26.77 -21.68 -11.09
CA HIS A 686 25.44 -21.45 -10.54
C HIS A 686 25.10 -19.96 -10.60
N LEU A 687 24.45 -19.56 -11.69
CA LEU A 687 24.11 -18.17 -11.99
C LEU A 687 22.83 -17.75 -11.25
N PHE A 688 22.72 -16.47 -10.92
CA PHE A 688 21.50 -15.83 -10.37
C PHE A 688 20.85 -16.59 -9.20
N PHE A 689 21.66 -17.03 -8.25
CA PHE A 689 21.23 -17.99 -7.22
C PHE A 689 19.99 -17.53 -6.42
N GLY A 690 19.05 -18.46 -6.27
CA GLY A 690 17.78 -18.24 -5.57
C GLY A 690 16.72 -17.48 -6.37
N LEU A 691 17.01 -17.04 -7.59
CA LEU A 691 15.97 -16.53 -8.49
C LEU A 691 15.45 -17.67 -9.37
N ASP A 692 14.13 -17.79 -9.45
CA ASP A 692 13.44 -18.69 -10.38
C ASP A 692 13.11 -17.94 -11.68
N PHE A 693 13.24 -18.62 -12.83
CA PHE A 693 13.03 -18.04 -14.15
C PHE A 693 12.04 -18.88 -14.95
N ASP A 694 11.22 -18.22 -15.77
CA ASP A 694 10.27 -18.82 -16.70
C ASP A 694 10.05 -17.85 -17.87
N ASP A 695 9.25 -18.23 -18.87
CA ASP A 695 9.04 -17.47 -20.10
C ASP A 695 8.19 -16.19 -19.88
N SER A 696 7.49 -16.09 -18.74
CA SER A 696 6.63 -14.96 -18.40
C SER A 696 6.51 -14.69 -16.91
N TRP A 697 6.23 -13.43 -16.53
CA TRP A 697 6.04 -13.03 -15.14
C TRP A 697 4.86 -13.73 -14.45
N GLN A 698 3.83 -14.16 -15.20
CA GLN A 698 2.70 -14.93 -14.68
C GLN A 698 3.06 -16.38 -14.32
N GLN A 699 4.14 -16.90 -14.92
CA GLN A 699 4.67 -18.21 -14.57
C GLN A 699 5.69 -18.10 -13.43
N VAL A 700 6.49 -17.03 -13.41
CA VAL A 700 7.40 -16.72 -12.29
C VAL A 700 6.64 -16.41 -10.99
N SER A 701 5.49 -15.71 -11.07
CA SER A 701 4.72 -15.29 -9.90
C SER A 701 3.24 -15.67 -9.98
N ALA A 702 2.81 -16.52 -9.04
CA ALA A 702 1.41 -16.87 -8.89
C ALA A 702 0.60 -15.69 -8.32
N ALA A 703 1.22 -14.83 -7.51
CA ALA A 703 0.61 -13.60 -7.02
C ALA A 703 0.29 -12.63 -8.16
N HIS A 704 1.24 -12.42 -9.09
CA HIS A 704 1.00 -11.58 -10.27
C HIS A 704 -0.06 -12.18 -11.19
N LYS A 705 -0.05 -13.50 -11.38
CA LYS A 705 -1.11 -14.20 -12.14
C LYS A 705 -2.51 -13.95 -11.56
N LYS A 706 -2.66 -13.91 -10.23
CA LYS A 706 -3.94 -13.57 -9.58
C LYS A 706 -4.34 -12.12 -9.81
N LEU A 707 -3.39 -11.18 -9.75
CA LEU A 707 -3.63 -9.78 -10.07
C LEU A 707 -4.16 -9.63 -11.50
N LEU A 708 -3.53 -10.27 -12.49
CA LEU A 708 -3.97 -10.21 -13.88
C LEU A 708 -5.34 -10.87 -14.09
N ALA A 709 -5.62 -11.97 -13.39
CA ALA A 709 -6.95 -12.59 -13.43
C ALA A 709 -8.04 -11.67 -12.87
N MET A 710 -7.71 -10.86 -11.86
CA MET A 710 -8.60 -9.82 -11.35
C MET A 710 -8.76 -8.68 -12.37
N TYR A 711 -7.68 -8.20 -12.98
CA TYR A 711 -7.74 -7.16 -14.01
C TYR A 711 -8.62 -7.55 -15.20
N GLU A 712 -8.43 -8.76 -15.71
CA GLU A 712 -9.22 -9.32 -16.81
C GLU A 712 -10.70 -9.51 -16.43
N LYS A 713 -10.98 -9.79 -15.15
CA LYS A 713 -12.36 -9.83 -14.64
C LYS A 713 -13.03 -8.46 -14.75
N ILE A 714 -12.32 -7.39 -14.41
CA ILE A 714 -12.83 -6.01 -14.52
C ILE A 714 -12.95 -5.60 -15.98
N ASN A 715 -12.01 -5.98 -16.84
CA ASN A 715 -12.11 -5.70 -18.29
C ASN A 715 -13.31 -6.41 -18.94
N ARG A 716 -13.68 -7.63 -18.49
CA ARG A 716 -14.97 -8.22 -18.89
C ARG A 716 -16.17 -7.37 -18.47
N VAL A 717 -16.19 -6.88 -17.24
CA VAL A 717 -17.27 -6.01 -16.75
C VAL A 717 -17.40 -4.74 -17.58
N LYS A 718 -16.28 -4.12 -17.99
CA LYS A 718 -16.26 -2.98 -18.90
C LYS A 718 -16.82 -3.33 -20.29
N ARG A 719 -16.43 -4.47 -20.87
CA ARG A 719 -16.97 -4.96 -22.16
C ARG A 719 -18.49 -5.16 -22.09
N ASP A 720 -18.96 -5.87 -21.06
CA ASP A 720 -20.38 -6.15 -20.88
C ASP A 720 -21.18 -4.86 -20.69
N HIS A 721 -20.65 -3.90 -19.91
CA HIS A 721 -21.26 -2.59 -19.73
C HIS A 721 -21.39 -1.82 -21.05
N LEU A 722 -20.33 -1.81 -21.87
CA LEU A 722 -20.36 -1.17 -23.18
C LEU A 722 -21.42 -1.81 -24.09
N ALA A 723 -21.50 -3.14 -24.13
CA ALA A 723 -22.47 -3.87 -24.93
C ALA A 723 -23.91 -3.52 -24.53
N VAL A 724 -24.21 -3.41 -23.23
CA VAL A 724 -25.52 -2.97 -22.73
C VAL A 724 -25.79 -1.50 -23.09
N SER A 725 -24.80 -0.61 -22.95
CA SER A 725 -24.96 0.82 -23.26
C SER A 725 -25.20 1.12 -24.75
N ARG A 726 -24.82 0.19 -25.64
CA ARG A 726 -25.02 0.28 -27.09
C ARG A 726 -26.36 -0.33 -27.55
N GLN A 727 -27.12 -0.98 -26.68
CA GLN A 727 -28.47 -1.46 -27.04
C GLN A 727 -29.44 -0.26 -27.06
N PRO A 728 -30.19 -0.07 -28.15
CA PRO A 728 -31.03 1.12 -28.38
C PRO A 728 -32.21 1.26 -27.41
#